data_AF-A0A2E1P330-F1
#
_entry.id   AF-A0A2E1P330-F1
#
_cell.length_a   1.000
_cell.length_b   1.000
_cell.length_c   1.000
_cell.angle_alpha   90.00
_cell.angle_beta   90.00
_cell.angle_gamma   90.00
#
_symmetry.space_group_name_H-M   'P 1'
#
loop_
_entity.id
_entity.type
_entity.pdbx_description
1 polymer ?
#
loop_
_entity_poly.entity_id
_entity_poly.type
_entity_poly.pdbx_seq_one_letter_code
_entity_poly.pdbx_strand_id
1 'polypeptide(L)'
;MLHEGETRRWPMTRRFSAPLLSLLIALVMLGVTSSPALTSFNDNPVIISTEGRQDGLDVDCSGYTFEDLFEYDFALFELEILDDWATGDMFANAWVNGSNSPIVRDNLDGLFEGLPGGDNEWISTDERDAIRGIGPKCIADMETRLGMREGIPHSGGVDWNDFEFVEDGIALDEVNLVPEGHPDSRSCINIGAANDCQEVPTSTTDDMEISLFVADGEANNVRWDQLPNSGVSNFTLAMNISNMSNAALVVTFPVLQGLRIYDFRVTDNQPESGETCDNIGEPSFAYLPDGALRVTQLVDFDRTQWDLVCNMFMDFTTKEPETNDVPAWTELAPDNGTVIPTSGAGTWRFAVADSGNAWASDENGWSLQCEFADAGWSVSTNVLGDFFITQPEGATQTSATCTPVDPLGAMDENDSRTWTFGTLYTATGTVDEDGKNARLTITSTGLVNEFLFSARALQNGQMGGAGDAVAVASEPTMTAVSLQSIRPGAFTFTVSAEASNMLLHEAILSLGLTKPNSPPSVSVAVNFDGLNATWDESQLKFEMYGLVSDPDLEAVTMSLTICGADYQGFTIDGINWVVEVSTAICLANGLTTYDVLITAVDESGASTQLAVGIPSPIVEDAAPVMPPADEDGALPSISLIATLSMLGAALLVQRRRPE
;
A
#
# COMPACT_ATOMS: atom_id res chain seq x y z
N MET A 1 -54.23 43.52 -48.00
CA MET A 1 -54.75 42.43 -48.86
C MET A 1 -54.73 41.19 -47.99
N LEU A 2 -55.77 40.91 -47.20
CA LEU A 2 -57.12 40.42 -47.56
C LEU A 2 -57.10 38.99 -48.13
N HIS A 3 -57.37 38.02 -47.27
CA HIS A 3 -58.54 37.11 -47.28
C HIS A 3 -58.21 35.87 -46.44
N GLU A 4 -59.09 35.21 -45.69
CA GLU A 4 -60.40 35.44 -45.08
C GLU A 4 -60.85 34.06 -44.53
N GLY A 5 -61.70 34.04 -43.50
CA GLY A 5 -62.50 32.87 -43.11
C GLY A 5 -62.11 32.24 -41.76
N GLU A 6 -62.63 32.66 -40.60
CA GLU A 6 -64.00 32.43 -40.06
C GLU A 6 -64.39 30.94 -39.95
N THR A 7 -65.05 30.40 -38.91
CA THR A 7 -65.67 30.91 -37.67
C THR A 7 -66.12 29.73 -36.77
N ARG A 8 -66.09 29.98 -35.44
CA ARG A 8 -67.08 29.63 -34.39
C ARG A 8 -67.45 28.15 -34.12
N ARG A 9 -67.37 27.76 -32.83
CA ARG A 9 -68.39 28.02 -31.79
C ARG A 9 -67.90 27.62 -30.38
N TRP A 10 -68.05 28.55 -29.43
CA TRP A 10 -68.21 28.26 -27.98
C TRP A 10 -69.70 28.02 -27.68
N PRO A 11 -70.06 27.29 -26.60
CA PRO A 11 -70.42 27.96 -25.33
C PRO A 11 -69.78 27.28 -24.09
N MET A 12 -69.24 28.06 -23.16
CA MET A 12 -69.90 28.53 -21.93
C MET A 12 -70.13 27.46 -20.83
N THR A 13 -69.24 27.51 -19.82
CA THR A 13 -69.52 27.59 -18.38
C THR A 13 -70.43 26.55 -17.70
N ARG A 14 -69.89 25.82 -16.72
CA ARG A 14 -69.97 26.18 -15.27
C ARG A 14 -69.24 25.15 -14.42
N ARG A 15 -68.49 25.66 -13.42
CA ARG A 15 -68.02 24.94 -12.24
C ARG A 15 -69.20 24.27 -11.52
N PHE A 16 -69.03 23.04 -11.04
CA PHE A 16 -69.21 22.68 -9.61
C PHE A 16 -68.85 21.21 -9.33
N SER A 17 -68.20 21.04 -8.18
CA SER A 17 -68.26 19.92 -7.22
C SER A 17 -67.59 18.57 -7.54
N ALA A 18 -66.84 18.13 -6.53
CA ALA A 18 -66.18 16.85 -6.30
C ALA A 18 -67.16 15.70 -5.99
N PRO A 19 -67.50 14.86 -6.99
CA PRO A 19 -67.68 13.43 -6.67
C PRO A 19 -67.21 12.45 -7.79
N LEU A 20 -66.27 12.81 -8.66
CA LEU A 20 -65.78 11.89 -9.71
C LEU A 20 -64.55 11.04 -9.31
N LEU A 21 -63.84 11.42 -8.24
CA LEU A 21 -62.72 10.64 -7.68
C LEU A 21 -63.20 9.35 -6.98
N SER A 22 -64.47 9.30 -6.55
CA SER A 22 -65.09 8.15 -5.89
C SER A 22 -65.63 7.08 -6.85
N LEU A 23 -65.75 7.39 -8.15
CA LEU A 23 -66.28 6.47 -9.17
C LEU A 23 -65.17 5.63 -9.83
N LEU A 24 -63.92 6.09 -9.79
CA LEU A 24 -62.76 5.37 -10.32
C LEU A 24 -62.22 4.31 -9.35
N ILE A 25 -62.29 4.57 -8.03
CA ILE A 25 -61.96 3.58 -6.97
C ILE A 25 -62.99 2.43 -6.92
N ALA A 26 -64.23 2.67 -7.34
CA ALA A 26 -65.27 1.65 -7.42
C ALA A 26 -65.15 0.71 -8.62
N LEU A 27 -64.37 1.06 -9.66
CA LEU A 27 -64.22 0.25 -10.88
C LEU A 27 -63.03 -0.73 -10.82
N VAL A 28 -62.07 -0.51 -9.93
CA VAL A 28 -60.92 -1.43 -9.73
C VAL A 28 -61.25 -2.56 -8.73
N MET A 29 -62.29 -2.40 -7.91
CA MET A 29 -62.73 -3.38 -6.90
C MET A 29 -63.70 -4.46 -7.40
N LEU A 30 -63.97 -4.59 -8.72
CA LEU A 30 -65.02 -5.49 -9.24
C LEU A 30 -64.60 -6.37 -10.44
N GLY A 31 -63.32 -6.76 -10.49
CA GLY A 31 -62.81 -7.81 -11.38
C GLY A 31 -62.45 -9.10 -10.63
N VAL A 32 -63.44 -9.74 -10.01
CA VAL A 32 -63.34 -10.97 -9.21
C VAL A 32 -63.30 -12.23 -10.10
N THR A 33 -62.71 -13.31 -9.57
CA THR A 33 -63.02 -14.77 -9.67
C THR A 33 -61.81 -15.60 -10.15
N SER A 34 -61.40 -16.73 -9.56
CA SER A 34 -62.00 -17.70 -8.63
C SER A 34 -60.94 -18.66 -8.07
N SER A 35 -61.08 -19.09 -6.81
CA SER A 35 -60.31 -20.18 -6.15
C SER A 35 -60.65 -21.60 -6.71
N PRO A 36 -59.94 -22.66 -6.26
CA PRO A 36 -60.37 -23.36 -5.04
C PRO A 36 -59.23 -23.71 -4.05
N ALA A 37 -59.65 -23.94 -2.80
CA ALA A 37 -58.86 -24.29 -1.63
C ALA A 37 -58.50 -25.80 -1.55
N LEU A 38 -57.53 -26.16 -0.69
CA LEU A 38 -57.73 -27.05 0.48
C LEU A 38 -56.53 -26.99 1.46
N THR A 39 -56.88 -26.99 2.74
CA THR A 39 -56.07 -26.79 3.96
C THR A 39 -55.53 -28.09 4.57
N SER A 40 -54.41 -28.01 5.31
CA SER A 40 -54.13 -28.87 6.46
C SER A 40 -53.10 -28.22 7.40
N PHE A 41 -53.57 -27.75 8.55
CA PHE A 41 -52.75 -27.44 9.73
C PHE A 41 -52.54 -28.71 10.56
N ASN A 42 -51.35 -28.88 11.15
CA ASN A 42 -51.19 -29.67 12.37
C ASN A 42 -50.10 -29.05 13.27
N ASP A 43 -50.41 -29.00 14.57
CA ASP A 43 -49.72 -28.30 15.67
C ASP A 43 -48.36 -28.90 16.10
N ASN A 44 -47.35 -28.01 16.25
CA ASN A 44 -46.25 -27.88 17.25
C ASN A 44 -45.37 -29.09 17.71
N PRO A 45 -44.06 -28.83 17.97
CA PRO A 45 -43.69 -28.21 19.25
C PRO A 45 -43.04 -26.83 19.08
N VAL A 46 -43.43 -25.96 20.00
CA VAL A 46 -42.74 -24.74 20.41
C VAL A 46 -41.23 -25.00 20.54
N ILE A 47 -40.42 -24.35 19.69
CA ILE A 47 -39.02 -24.04 20.02
C ILE A 47 -39.01 -22.57 20.41
N ILE A 48 -38.84 -22.33 21.71
CA ILE A 48 -38.53 -21.01 22.25
C ILE A 48 -37.06 -20.76 21.94
N SER A 49 -36.75 -19.80 21.07
CA SER A 49 -35.51 -19.04 21.18
C SER A 49 -35.71 -17.63 20.61
N THR A 50 -36.04 -16.74 21.55
CA THR A 50 -35.67 -15.31 21.62
C THR A 50 -36.00 -14.42 20.41
N GLU A 51 -37.27 -13.99 20.37
CA GLU A 51 -37.68 -12.73 19.75
C GLU A 51 -36.90 -11.55 20.34
N GLY A 52 -36.35 -10.72 19.45
CA GLY A 52 -35.60 -9.50 19.77
C GLY A 52 -35.01 -8.76 18.57
N ARG A 53 -34.91 -9.37 17.39
CA ARG A 53 -34.49 -8.67 16.16
C ARG A 53 -35.72 -8.30 15.32
N GLN A 54 -35.87 -7.00 15.07
CA GLN A 54 -36.92 -6.44 14.23
C GLN A 54 -36.78 -6.97 12.80
N ASP A 55 -37.87 -7.56 12.30
CA ASP A 55 -38.07 -8.02 10.93
C ASP A 55 -38.32 -6.82 9.98
N GLY A 56 -37.49 -5.78 10.02
CA GLY A 56 -37.78 -4.53 9.29
C GLY A 56 -36.84 -3.35 9.48
N LEU A 57 -35.53 -3.55 9.35
CA LEU A 57 -34.64 -2.45 8.94
C LEU A 57 -34.56 -2.48 7.42
N ASP A 58 -35.45 -1.73 6.78
CA ASP A 58 -35.43 -1.45 5.35
C ASP A 58 -34.45 -0.30 5.15
N VAL A 59 -33.20 -0.61 4.82
CA VAL A 59 -32.13 0.38 4.60
C VAL A 59 -32.11 0.73 3.12
N ASP A 60 -32.69 1.88 2.79
CA ASP A 60 -32.71 2.41 1.42
C ASP A 60 -31.34 3.02 1.08
N CYS A 61 -30.55 2.27 0.32
CA CYS A 61 -29.24 2.71 -0.18
C CYS A 61 -29.32 3.22 -1.63
N SER A 62 -30.53 3.52 -2.13
CA SER A 62 -30.70 3.99 -3.50
C SER A 62 -29.99 5.33 -3.76
N GLY A 63 -29.28 5.41 -4.89
CA GLY A 63 -28.51 6.60 -5.28
C GLY A 63 -27.19 6.79 -4.54
N TYR A 64 -26.83 5.86 -3.63
CA TYR A 64 -25.47 5.77 -3.10
C TYR A 64 -24.61 4.84 -3.95
N THR A 65 -23.33 5.15 -3.96
CA THR A 65 -22.29 4.32 -4.58
C THR A 65 -21.34 3.78 -3.51
N PHE A 66 -20.52 2.78 -3.85
CA PHE A 66 -19.57 2.20 -2.89
C PHE A 66 -18.70 3.30 -2.25
N GLU A 67 -18.32 4.30 -3.03
CA GLU A 67 -17.37 5.37 -2.64
C GLU A 67 -18.03 6.41 -1.73
N ASP A 68 -19.36 6.43 -1.66
CA ASP A 68 -20.12 7.27 -0.74
C ASP A 68 -20.27 6.60 0.63
N LEU A 69 -20.18 5.27 0.70
CA LEU A 69 -20.41 4.48 1.91
C LEU A 69 -19.11 3.99 2.55
N PHE A 70 -18.07 3.75 1.75
CA PHE A 70 -16.83 3.14 2.21
C PHE A 70 -15.61 4.02 1.87
N GLU A 71 -14.74 4.16 2.87
CA GLU A 71 -13.40 4.71 2.69
C GLU A 71 -12.39 3.59 2.68
N TYR A 72 -11.45 3.63 1.74
CA TYR A 72 -10.47 2.58 1.54
C TYR A 72 -9.16 3.16 1.02
N ASP A 73 -8.07 2.45 1.28
CA ASP A 73 -6.74 2.79 0.79
C ASP A 73 -6.45 2.16 -0.57
N PHE A 74 -7.02 0.98 -0.84
CA PHE A 74 -7.03 0.35 -2.16
C PHE A 74 -8.29 -0.50 -2.32
N ALA A 75 -8.89 -0.49 -3.51
CA ALA A 75 -10.01 -1.38 -3.84
C ALA A 75 -9.78 -2.15 -5.14
N LEU A 76 -10.19 -3.41 -5.15
CA LEU A 76 -10.19 -4.27 -6.32
C LEU A 76 -11.65 -4.65 -6.64
N PHE A 77 -12.06 -4.43 -7.89
CA PHE A 77 -13.34 -4.88 -8.43
C PHE A 77 -13.05 -5.81 -9.59
N GLU A 78 -13.48 -7.07 -9.50
CA GLU A 78 -13.35 -8.07 -10.55
C GLU A 78 -14.75 -8.51 -10.98
N LEU A 79 -15.06 -8.29 -12.25
CA LEU A 79 -16.30 -8.74 -12.87
C LEU A 79 -15.98 -9.84 -13.89
N GLU A 80 -16.46 -11.04 -13.64
CA GLU A 80 -16.53 -12.11 -14.63
C GLU A 80 -17.91 -12.09 -15.29
N ILE A 81 -17.96 -11.81 -16.59
CA ILE A 81 -19.18 -11.94 -17.38
C ILE A 81 -19.35 -13.42 -17.75
N LEU A 82 -20.52 -13.99 -17.47
CA LEU A 82 -20.79 -15.41 -17.73
C LEU A 82 -21.22 -15.68 -19.17
N ASP A 83 -21.17 -16.95 -19.57
CA ASP A 83 -21.44 -17.44 -20.94
C ASP A 83 -22.82 -17.04 -21.50
N ASP A 84 -23.78 -16.71 -20.63
CA ASP A 84 -25.12 -16.29 -21.05
C ASP A 84 -25.17 -14.83 -21.53
N TRP A 85 -24.12 -14.03 -21.30
CA TRP A 85 -24.04 -12.61 -21.59
C TRP A 85 -25.20 -11.79 -20.97
N ALA A 86 -25.68 -12.24 -19.80
CA ALA A 86 -26.76 -11.62 -19.03
C ALA A 86 -26.50 -11.60 -17.52
N THR A 87 -25.57 -12.42 -17.03
CA THR A 87 -25.22 -12.55 -15.62
C THR A 87 -23.71 -12.50 -15.42
N GLY A 88 -23.29 -12.10 -14.21
CA GLY A 88 -21.88 -11.98 -13.86
C GLY A 88 -21.59 -12.22 -12.40
N ASP A 89 -20.33 -12.57 -12.16
CA ASP A 89 -19.74 -12.75 -10.84
C ASP A 89 -18.88 -11.53 -10.54
N MET A 90 -19.36 -10.69 -9.63
CA MET A 90 -18.63 -9.55 -9.09
C MET A 90 -17.94 -9.98 -7.80
N PHE A 91 -16.62 -9.91 -7.78
CA PHE A 91 -15.82 -9.89 -6.57
C PHE A 91 -15.37 -8.45 -6.32
N ALA A 92 -15.55 -7.95 -5.11
CA ALA A 92 -14.98 -6.67 -4.71
C ALA A 92 -14.26 -6.82 -3.38
N ASN A 93 -13.08 -6.22 -3.26
CA ASN A 93 -12.35 -6.20 -2.01
C ASN A 93 -11.75 -4.82 -1.74
N ALA A 94 -11.99 -4.30 -0.55
CA ALA A 94 -11.45 -3.04 -0.09
C ALA A 94 -10.49 -3.27 1.07
N TRP A 95 -9.28 -2.71 0.97
CA TRP A 95 -8.26 -2.71 2.02
C TRP A 95 -8.21 -1.34 2.68
N VAL A 96 -8.24 -1.32 4.00
CA VAL A 96 -8.25 -0.10 4.80
C VAL A 96 -7.15 -0.19 5.86
N ASN A 97 -6.22 0.75 5.85
CA ASN A 97 -5.14 0.82 6.82
C ASN A 97 -5.61 1.43 8.15
N GLY A 98 -4.76 1.34 9.17
CA GLY A 98 -5.04 1.85 10.50
C GLY A 98 -5.33 3.35 10.63
N SER A 99 -5.03 4.16 9.61
CA SER A 99 -5.38 5.58 9.61
C SER A 99 -6.83 5.84 9.20
N ASN A 100 -7.38 5.00 8.31
CA ASN A 100 -8.75 5.12 7.80
C ASN A 100 -9.72 4.12 8.46
N SER A 101 -9.21 3.04 9.05
CA SER A 101 -10.04 2.01 9.68
C SER A 101 -10.91 2.52 10.84
N PRO A 102 -10.51 3.56 11.62
CA PRO A 102 -11.43 4.18 12.57
C PRO A 102 -12.65 4.83 11.92
N ILE A 103 -12.46 5.47 10.76
CA ILE A 103 -13.54 6.17 10.04
C ILE A 103 -14.56 5.15 9.52
N VAL A 104 -14.08 4.04 8.97
CA VAL A 104 -14.95 2.97 8.47
C VAL A 104 -15.75 2.32 9.61
N ARG A 105 -15.13 2.07 10.77
CA ARG A 105 -15.85 1.52 11.95
C ARG A 105 -16.90 2.50 12.47
N ASP A 106 -16.59 3.80 12.52
CA ASP A 106 -17.51 4.84 12.97
C ASP A 106 -18.72 4.96 12.03
N ASN A 107 -18.48 4.96 10.71
CA ASN A 107 -19.55 4.97 9.71
C ASN A 107 -20.46 3.73 9.82
N LEU A 108 -19.88 2.55 10.04
CA LEU A 108 -20.63 1.29 10.18
C LEU A 108 -21.39 1.21 11.52
N ASP A 109 -20.84 1.73 12.61
CA ASP A 109 -21.55 1.88 13.90
C ASP A 109 -22.76 2.83 13.74
N GLY A 110 -22.56 3.94 13.05
CA GLY A 110 -23.60 4.93 12.75
C GLY A 110 -24.80 4.37 11.97
N LEU A 111 -24.63 3.29 11.17
CA LEU A 111 -25.74 2.63 10.48
C LEU A 111 -26.78 2.03 11.45
N PHE A 112 -26.40 1.80 12.70
CA PHE A 112 -27.26 1.23 13.73
C PHE A 112 -27.81 2.28 14.72
N GLU A 113 -27.75 3.58 14.39
CA GLU A 113 -28.29 4.66 15.22
C GLU A 113 -29.74 4.37 15.64
N GLY A 114 -29.99 4.38 16.96
CA GLY A 114 -31.31 4.14 17.55
C GLY A 114 -31.64 2.67 17.83
N LEU A 115 -30.74 1.74 17.51
CA LEU A 115 -30.82 0.33 17.91
C LEU A 115 -30.04 0.06 19.21
N PRO A 116 -30.41 -0.96 20.00
CA PRO A 116 -29.66 -1.33 21.19
C PRO A 116 -28.24 -1.78 20.84
N GLY A 117 -27.30 -0.87 21.01
CA GLY A 117 -25.88 -1.13 20.80
C GLY A 117 -25.23 -0.44 19.61
N GLY A 118 -26.00 0.26 18.78
CA GLY A 118 -25.47 1.09 17.70
C GLY A 118 -25.27 2.55 18.07
N ASP A 119 -24.46 3.22 17.26
CA ASP A 119 -24.02 4.62 17.39
C ASP A 119 -23.59 4.95 18.83
N ASN A 120 -22.68 4.14 19.36
CA ASN A 120 -22.21 4.26 20.75
C ASN A 120 -20.69 4.32 20.89
N GLU A 121 -19.97 4.51 19.78
CA GLU A 121 -18.50 4.53 19.67
C GLU A 121 -17.85 3.15 19.86
N TRP A 122 -18.64 2.06 19.80
CA TRP A 122 -18.16 0.68 19.88
C TRP A 122 -18.83 -0.17 18.80
N ILE A 123 -18.01 -0.86 18.00
CA ILE A 123 -18.51 -1.80 17.01
C ILE A 123 -18.39 -3.24 17.53
N SER A 124 -19.49 -3.98 17.45
CA SER A 124 -19.64 -5.31 18.02
C SER A 124 -19.74 -6.43 16.99
N THR A 125 -19.43 -7.66 17.40
CA THR A 125 -19.63 -8.85 16.57
C THR A 125 -21.10 -9.05 16.19
N ASP A 126 -22.05 -8.63 17.04
CA ASP A 126 -23.48 -8.70 16.75
C ASP A 126 -23.89 -7.72 15.64
N GLU A 127 -23.26 -6.54 15.59
CA GLU A 127 -23.46 -5.53 14.54
C GLU A 127 -22.80 -5.94 13.24
N ARG A 128 -21.56 -6.46 13.29
CA ARG A 128 -20.94 -7.09 12.13
C ARG A 128 -21.86 -8.14 11.51
N ASP A 129 -22.41 -9.05 12.32
CA ASP A 129 -23.27 -10.11 11.81
C ASP A 129 -24.59 -9.54 11.26
N ALA A 130 -25.06 -8.40 11.79
CA ALA A 130 -26.19 -7.67 11.23
C ALA A 130 -25.84 -6.98 9.90
N ILE A 131 -24.65 -6.39 9.75
CA ILE A 131 -24.14 -5.83 8.48
C ILE A 131 -24.12 -6.93 7.42
N ARG A 132 -23.65 -8.14 7.73
CA ARG A 132 -23.66 -9.26 6.79
C ARG A 132 -25.08 -9.70 6.37
N GLY A 133 -26.09 -9.46 7.21
CA GLY A 133 -27.48 -9.78 6.92
C GLY A 133 -28.28 -8.68 6.21
N ILE A 134 -27.91 -7.41 6.40
CA ILE A 134 -28.60 -6.24 5.83
C ILE A 134 -27.84 -5.68 4.62
N GLY A 135 -26.52 -5.79 4.61
CA GLY A 135 -25.64 -5.30 3.56
C GLY A 135 -26.03 -5.74 2.15
N PRO A 136 -26.39 -7.02 1.90
CA PRO A 136 -26.87 -7.45 0.58
C PRO A 136 -28.08 -6.65 0.05
N LYS A 137 -29.01 -6.24 0.93
CA LYS A 137 -30.16 -5.41 0.56
C LYS A 137 -29.75 -4.00 0.17
N CYS A 138 -28.92 -3.39 0.99
CA CYS A 138 -28.35 -2.09 0.72
C CYS A 138 -27.61 -2.09 -0.64
N ILE A 139 -26.75 -3.08 -0.87
CA ILE A 139 -25.97 -3.19 -2.11
C ILE A 139 -26.85 -3.48 -3.32
N ALA A 140 -27.92 -4.27 -3.16
CA ALA A 140 -28.89 -4.49 -4.24
C ALA A 140 -29.57 -3.21 -4.74
N ASP A 141 -29.73 -2.20 -3.87
CA ASP A 141 -30.30 -0.90 -4.21
C ASP A 141 -29.26 0.11 -4.75
N MET A 142 -27.95 -0.21 -4.69
CA MET A 142 -26.87 0.68 -5.13
C MET A 142 -26.65 0.65 -6.64
N GLU A 143 -26.12 1.75 -7.17
CA GLU A 143 -25.70 1.81 -8.57
C GLU A 143 -24.34 1.11 -8.77
N THR A 144 -24.29 0.11 -9.65
CA THR A 144 -23.04 -0.59 -10.01
C THR A 144 -22.04 0.29 -10.77
N ARG A 145 -22.52 1.43 -11.32
CA ARG A 145 -21.77 2.34 -12.20
C ARG A 145 -21.34 1.73 -13.53
N LEU A 146 -21.86 0.56 -13.89
CA LEU A 146 -21.53 -0.16 -15.10
C LEU A 146 -22.74 -0.21 -16.03
N GLY A 147 -22.50 -0.02 -17.31
CA GLY A 147 -23.52 -0.18 -18.35
C GLY A 147 -22.92 -0.72 -19.62
N MET A 148 -23.65 -1.55 -20.36
CA MET A 148 -23.18 -2.11 -21.63
C MET A 148 -24.14 -1.79 -22.76
N ARG A 149 -23.63 -1.71 -24.00
CA ARG A 149 -24.49 -1.41 -25.15
C ARG A 149 -23.94 -1.98 -26.43
N GLU A 150 -24.75 -2.75 -27.14
CA GLU A 150 -24.43 -3.20 -28.49
C GLU A 150 -24.56 -2.09 -29.55
N GLY A 151 -23.70 -2.14 -30.56
CA GLY A 151 -23.76 -1.30 -31.75
C GLY A 151 -22.48 -0.53 -32.04
N ILE A 152 -22.65 0.65 -32.63
CA ILE A 152 -21.54 1.56 -32.95
C ILE A 152 -21.02 2.14 -31.63
N PRO A 153 -19.71 2.40 -31.47
CA PRO A 153 -19.16 3.17 -30.36
C PRO A 153 -20.05 4.31 -29.85
N HIS A 154 -20.31 4.31 -28.53
CA HIS A 154 -21.20 5.27 -27.88
C HIS A 154 -20.52 5.99 -26.71
N SER A 155 -20.44 7.33 -26.74
CA SER A 155 -20.08 8.17 -25.59
C SER A 155 -21.26 9.02 -25.15
N GLY A 156 -21.56 9.04 -23.85
CA GLY A 156 -22.51 9.98 -23.22
C GLY A 156 -23.84 9.38 -22.78
N GLY A 157 -24.81 10.25 -22.50
CA GLY A 157 -26.14 9.90 -21.97
C GLY A 157 -27.03 9.22 -23.00
N VAL A 158 -26.82 7.92 -23.20
CA VAL A 158 -27.73 7.01 -23.90
C VAL A 158 -28.44 6.12 -22.88
N ASP A 159 -29.46 5.41 -23.33
CA ASP A 159 -30.10 4.35 -22.54
C ASP A 159 -29.13 3.16 -22.47
N TRP A 160 -28.38 3.08 -21.39
CA TRP A 160 -27.42 2.01 -21.14
C TRP A 160 -28.16 0.77 -20.64
N ASN A 161 -27.64 -0.41 -20.98
CA ASN A 161 -28.08 -1.63 -20.31
C ASN A 161 -27.29 -1.73 -19.02
N ASP A 162 -27.87 -1.17 -17.96
CA ASP A 162 -27.22 -1.02 -16.67
C ASP A 162 -27.10 -2.37 -15.96
N PHE A 163 -25.99 -2.55 -15.26
CA PHE A 163 -25.77 -3.72 -14.44
C PHE A 163 -26.48 -3.51 -13.10
N GLU A 164 -27.19 -4.53 -12.65
CA GLU A 164 -27.91 -4.55 -11.38
C GLU A 164 -27.32 -5.63 -10.48
N PHE A 165 -27.16 -5.29 -9.21
CA PHE A 165 -26.87 -6.26 -8.16
C PHE A 165 -28.06 -7.20 -7.92
N VAL A 166 -27.79 -8.45 -7.56
CA VAL A 166 -28.81 -9.45 -7.20
C VAL A 166 -28.73 -9.72 -5.71
N GLU A 167 -29.72 -9.22 -4.94
CA GLU A 167 -29.76 -9.31 -3.46
C GLU A 167 -29.41 -10.70 -2.93
N ASP A 168 -30.15 -11.73 -3.39
CA ASP A 168 -29.96 -13.11 -2.94
C ASP A 168 -28.59 -13.69 -3.33
N GLY A 169 -27.94 -13.10 -4.35
CA GLY A 169 -26.64 -13.53 -4.87
C GLY A 169 -25.44 -12.93 -4.14
N ILE A 170 -25.62 -11.96 -3.24
CA ILE A 170 -24.51 -11.25 -2.59
C ILE A 170 -24.17 -11.88 -1.24
N ALA A 171 -22.89 -12.17 -1.04
CA ALA A 171 -22.32 -12.43 0.27
C ALA A 171 -21.25 -11.38 0.61
N LEU A 172 -21.16 -11.09 1.91
CA LEU A 172 -20.21 -10.14 2.47
C LEU A 172 -19.37 -10.83 3.54
N ASP A 173 -18.08 -10.52 3.56
CA ASP A 173 -17.16 -10.91 4.62
C ASP A 173 -16.27 -9.74 5.02
N GLU A 174 -15.62 -9.87 6.18
CA GLU A 174 -14.69 -8.87 6.68
C GLU A 174 -13.52 -9.53 7.39
N VAL A 175 -12.42 -8.78 7.46
CA VAL A 175 -11.29 -9.07 8.32
C VAL A 175 -11.08 -7.87 9.25
N ASN A 176 -10.99 -8.15 10.55
CA ASN A 176 -10.66 -7.18 11.61
C ASN A 176 -11.64 -6.00 11.77
N LEU A 177 -12.89 -6.08 11.30
CA LEU A 177 -13.95 -5.14 11.71
C LEU A 177 -14.06 -5.10 13.23
N VAL A 178 -14.06 -6.28 13.85
CA VAL A 178 -13.88 -6.47 15.29
C VAL A 178 -12.69 -7.42 15.51
N PRO A 179 -11.47 -6.91 15.71
CA PRO A 179 -10.26 -7.74 15.79
C PRO A 179 -10.28 -8.67 17.00
N GLU A 180 -9.99 -9.95 16.79
CA GLU A 180 -10.00 -10.95 17.86
C GLU A 180 -8.84 -10.70 18.85
N GLY A 181 -9.17 -10.58 20.15
CA GLY A 181 -8.18 -10.43 21.20
C GLY A 181 -7.52 -9.04 21.26
N HIS A 182 -8.12 -8.02 20.64
CA HIS A 182 -7.66 -6.64 20.73
C HIS A 182 -7.52 -6.19 22.21
N PRO A 183 -6.47 -5.45 22.62
CA PRO A 183 -6.27 -5.05 24.01
C PRO A 183 -7.43 -4.26 24.62
N ASP A 184 -8.14 -3.48 23.79
CA ASP A 184 -9.30 -2.69 24.19
C ASP A 184 -10.64 -3.42 23.98
N SER A 185 -10.62 -4.70 23.56
CA SER A 185 -11.83 -5.49 23.41
C SER A 185 -12.53 -5.73 24.74
N ARG A 186 -13.86 -5.77 24.71
CA ARG A 186 -14.70 -6.10 25.86
C ARG A 186 -15.91 -6.91 25.46
N SER A 187 -16.57 -7.53 26.43
CA SER A 187 -17.89 -8.13 26.22
C SER A 187 -18.94 -7.06 25.97
N CYS A 188 -19.85 -7.32 25.04
CA CYS A 188 -20.91 -6.38 24.69
C CYS A 188 -21.78 -6.01 25.90
N ILE A 189 -22.06 -4.71 26.06
CA ILE A 189 -22.75 -4.18 27.25
C ILE A 189 -24.27 -4.11 27.04
N ASN A 190 -24.71 -4.24 25.80
CA ASN A 190 -26.10 -3.98 25.38
C ASN A 190 -27.07 -5.09 25.83
N ILE A 191 -28.29 -4.67 26.19
CA ILE A 191 -29.36 -5.59 26.62
C ILE A 191 -29.81 -6.40 25.40
N GLY A 192 -29.55 -7.70 25.42
CA GLY A 192 -29.94 -8.62 24.34
C GLY A 192 -28.80 -9.09 23.44
N ALA A 193 -27.55 -8.64 23.71
CA ALA A 193 -26.37 -9.12 23.00
C ALA A 193 -26.13 -10.62 23.23
N ALA A 194 -25.50 -11.28 22.25
CA ALA A 194 -25.10 -12.68 22.37
C ALA A 194 -24.11 -12.89 23.53
N ASN A 195 -24.11 -14.09 24.14
CA ASN A 195 -23.26 -14.37 25.32
C ASN A 195 -21.77 -14.34 25.02
N ASP A 196 -21.40 -14.53 23.75
CA ASP A 196 -20.05 -14.52 23.20
C ASP A 196 -19.73 -13.23 22.42
N CYS A 197 -20.64 -12.25 22.44
CA CYS A 197 -20.46 -10.97 21.75
C CYS A 197 -19.27 -10.20 22.32
N GLN A 198 -18.39 -9.76 21.42
CA GLN A 198 -17.28 -8.85 21.72
C GLN A 198 -17.43 -7.55 20.94
N GLU A 199 -16.95 -6.46 21.53
CA GLU A 199 -16.93 -5.14 20.91
C GLU A 199 -15.59 -4.45 21.15
N VAL A 200 -15.20 -3.62 20.20
CA VAL A 200 -14.01 -2.76 20.25
C VAL A 200 -14.40 -1.31 20.02
N PRO A 201 -13.64 -0.32 20.52
CA PRO A 201 -13.91 1.09 20.21
C PRO A 201 -13.86 1.32 18.69
N THR A 202 -14.70 2.20 18.15
CA THR A 202 -14.61 2.60 16.72
C THR A 202 -13.26 3.26 16.41
N SER A 203 -12.60 3.86 17.41
CA SER A 203 -11.24 4.41 17.33
C SER A 203 -10.10 3.39 17.16
N THR A 204 -10.41 2.08 17.10
CA THR A 204 -9.44 1.01 16.85
C THR A 204 -8.75 1.21 15.49
N THR A 205 -7.42 1.02 15.44
CA THR A 205 -6.59 1.31 14.27
C THR A 205 -6.02 0.05 13.60
N ASP A 206 -6.55 -1.14 13.89
CA ASP A 206 -6.15 -2.34 13.17
C ASP A 206 -6.56 -2.22 11.70
N ASP A 207 -5.65 -2.62 10.81
CA ASP A 207 -5.92 -2.76 9.37
C ASP A 207 -7.08 -3.75 9.17
N MET A 208 -7.96 -3.43 8.22
CA MET A 208 -9.18 -4.19 7.97
C MET A 208 -9.43 -4.40 6.48
N GLU A 209 -10.23 -5.41 6.17
CA GLU A 209 -10.65 -5.75 4.82
C GLU A 209 -12.15 -5.97 4.78
N ILE A 210 -12.81 -5.55 3.69
CA ILE A 210 -14.22 -5.83 3.43
C ILE A 210 -14.31 -6.44 2.04
N SER A 211 -14.97 -7.60 1.97
CA SER A 211 -15.11 -8.37 0.73
C SER A 211 -16.57 -8.55 0.36
N LEU A 212 -16.85 -8.48 -0.95
CA LEU A 212 -18.10 -8.87 -1.59
C LEU A 212 -17.81 -9.98 -2.59
N PHE A 213 -18.66 -11.00 -2.60
CA PHE A 213 -18.55 -12.14 -3.50
C PHE A 213 -19.93 -12.77 -3.75
N VAL A 214 -19.96 -13.82 -4.59
CA VAL A 214 -21.18 -14.58 -4.87
C VAL A 214 -21.54 -15.45 -3.67
N ALA A 215 -22.80 -15.39 -3.25
CA ALA A 215 -23.32 -16.14 -2.12
C ALA A 215 -23.28 -17.66 -2.36
N ASP A 216 -23.08 -18.40 -1.26
CA ASP A 216 -23.00 -19.87 -1.30
C ASP A 216 -24.24 -20.51 -1.92
N GLY A 217 -24.05 -21.20 -3.04
CA GLY A 217 -25.11 -21.91 -3.76
C GLY A 217 -25.80 -21.11 -4.84
N GLU A 218 -25.47 -19.83 -4.99
CA GLU A 218 -25.90 -18.98 -6.10
C GLU A 218 -24.90 -19.02 -7.25
N ALA A 219 -25.36 -18.61 -8.43
CA ALA A 219 -24.58 -18.69 -9.67
C ALA A 219 -24.06 -17.34 -10.17
N ASN A 220 -24.58 -16.23 -9.62
CA ASN A 220 -24.22 -14.87 -9.99
C ASN A 220 -24.68 -13.89 -8.91
N ASN A 221 -24.07 -12.71 -8.86
CA ASN A 221 -24.48 -11.63 -7.95
C ASN A 221 -24.71 -10.29 -8.68
N VAL A 222 -24.50 -10.26 -9.99
CA VAL A 222 -24.83 -9.15 -10.89
C VAL A 222 -25.59 -9.67 -12.11
N ARG A 223 -26.47 -8.86 -12.69
CA ARG A 223 -27.24 -9.17 -13.91
C ARG A 223 -27.52 -7.93 -14.75
N TRP A 224 -27.86 -8.13 -16.02
CA TRP A 224 -28.30 -7.10 -16.96
C TRP A 224 -29.18 -7.73 -18.05
N ASP A 225 -29.78 -6.93 -18.94
CA ASP A 225 -30.53 -7.49 -20.07
C ASP A 225 -29.60 -8.24 -21.03
N GLN A 226 -29.91 -9.48 -21.40
CA GLN A 226 -29.02 -10.24 -22.29
C GLN A 226 -28.68 -9.46 -23.58
N LEU A 227 -27.38 -9.35 -23.89
CA LEU A 227 -26.95 -8.73 -25.14
C LEU A 227 -27.47 -9.51 -26.36
N PRO A 228 -28.18 -8.88 -27.31
CA PRO A 228 -28.83 -9.57 -28.43
C PRO A 228 -27.93 -10.46 -29.29
N ASN A 229 -26.65 -10.10 -29.44
CA ASN A 229 -25.65 -10.83 -30.21
C ASN A 229 -24.56 -11.44 -29.32
N SER A 230 -24.69 -11.39 -27.98
CA SER A 230 -23.75 -12.03 -27.04
C SER A 230 -22.28 -11.67 -27.34
N GLY A 231 -22.01 -10.38 -27.58
CA GLY A 231 -20.67 -9.87 -27.88
C GLY A 231 -20.17 -10.12 -29.31
N VAL A 232 -20.91 -10.83 -30.17
CA VAL A 232 -20.51 -11.13 -31.57
C VAL A 232 -20.55 -9.90 -32.48
N SER A 233 -21.21 -8.82 -32.07
CA SER A 233 -21.14 -7.51 -32.72
C SER A 233 -20.37 -6.53 -31.85
N ASN A 234 -19.97 -5.40 -32.43
CA ASN A 234 -19.40 -4.31 -31.65
C ASN A 234 -20.32 -3.96 -30.46
N PHE A 235 -19.71 -3.67 -29.32
CA PHE A 235 -20.40 -3.19 -28.13
C PHE A 235 -19.48 -2.25 -27.36
N THR A 236 -20.07 -1.47 -26.46
CA THR A 236 -19.37 -0.55 -25.57
C THR A 236 -19.67 -0.94 -24.13
N LEU A 237 -18.65 -1.06 -23.30
CA LEU A 237 -18.76 -1.06 -21.84
C LEU A 237 -18.51 0.35 -21.33
N ALA A 238 -19.47 0.92 -20.62
CA ALA A 238 -19.40 2.21 -19.97
C ALA A 238 -19.23 2.04 -18.47
N MET A 239 -18.42 2.91 -17.89
CA MET A 239 -18.10 2.90 -16.46
C MET A 239 -18.07 4.34 -15.95
N ASN A 240 -18.78 4.61 -14.85
CA ASN A 240 -18.60 5.84 -14.10
C ASN A 240 -17.51 5.62 -13.05
N ILE A 241 -16.37 6.29 -13.24
CA ILE A 241 -15.17 6.12 -12.40
C ILE A 241 -14.96 7.31 -11.46
N SER A 242 -15.96 8.18 -11.32
CA SER A 242 -15.88 9.39 -10.51
C SER A 242 -15.59 9.05 -9.04
N ASN A 243 -14.69 9.80 -8.40
CA ASN A 243 -14.29 9.63 -7.00
C ASN A 243 -13.72 8.25 -6.61
N MET A 244 -13.34 7.41 -7.58
CA MET A 244 -12.66 6.14 -7.30
C MET A 244 -11.17 6.38 -7.09
N SER A 245 -10.73 6.52 -5.84
CA SER A 245 -9.31 6.66 -5.50
C SER A 245 -8.63 5.30 -5.47
N ASN A 246 -7.38 5.19 -5.96
CA ASN A 246 -6.55 3.99 -5.90
C ASN A 246 -7.32 2.66 -6.05
N ALA A 247 -8.00 2.47 -7.20
CA ALA A 247 -8.80 1.28 -7.46
C ALA A 247 -8.41 0.57 -8.77
N ALA A 248 -8.59 -0.75 -8.79
CA ALA A 248 -8.40 -1.59 -9.94
C ALA A 248 -9.73 -2.22 -10.37
N LEU A 249 -10.09 -2.06 -11.64
CA LEU A 249 -11.30 -2.63 -12.24
C LEU A 249 -10.90 -3.66 -13.30
N VAL A 250 -11.20 -4.92 -13.03
CA VAL A 250 -10.89 -6.07 -13.87
C VAL A 250 -12.18 -6.61 -14.46
N VAL A 251 -12.26 -6.74 -15.78
CA VAL A 251 -13.40 -7.37 -16.45
C VAL A 251 -12.90 -8.56 -17.25
N THR A 252 -13.43 -9.74 -16.99
CA THR A 252 -13.15 -10.96 -17.75
C THR A 252 -14.38 -11.31 -18.57
N PHE A 253 -14.21 -11.42 -19.88
CA PHE A 253 -15.27 -11.79 -20.81
C PHE A 253 -15.28 -13.31 -21.07
N PRO A 254 -16.44 -13.90 -21.40
CA PRO A 254 -16.52 -15.27 -21.90
C PRO A 254 -15.61 -15.46 -23.11
N VAL A 255 -15.16 -16.70 -23.32
CA VAL A 255 -14.32 -17.05 -24.47
C VAL A 255 -15.09 -16.76 -25.77
N LEU A 256 -14.67 -15.72 -26.47
CA LEU A 256 -15.26 -15.30 -27.74
C LEU A 256 -14.17 -15.03 -28.77
N GLN A 257 -14.19 -15.80 -29.86
CA GLN A 257 -13.16 -15.72 -30.89
C GLN A 257 -13.08 -14.31 -31.50
N GLY A 258 -11.89 -13.74 -31.49
CA GLY A 258 -11.58 -12.44 -32.11
C GLY A 258 -12.04 -11.22 -31.31
N LEU A 259 -12.63 -11.42 -30.12
CA LEU A 259 -13.01 -10.36 -29.20
C LEU A 259 -11.77 -9.60 -28.73
N ARG A 260 -11.73 -8.31 -29.01
CA ARG A 260 -10.64 -7.41 -28.61
C ARG A 260 -11.17 -6.01 -28.33
N ILE A 261 -10.40 -5.22 -27.59
CA ILE A 261 -10.63 -3.78 -27.48
C ILE A 261 -10.42 -3.15 -28.87
N TYR A 262 -11.37 -2.32 -29.27
CA TYR A 262 -11.37 -1.57 -30.53
C TYR A 262 -10.94 -0.12 -30.33
N ASP A 263 -11.43 0.52 -29.27
CA ASP A 263 -11.18 1.92 -28.94
C ASP A 263 -11.50 2.15 -27.46
N PHE A 264 -10.92 3.19 -26.87
CA PHE A 264 -11.28 3.63 -25.53
C PHE A 264 -11.34 5.15 -25.47
N ARG A 265 -12.15 5.66 -24.56
CA ARG A 265 -12.26 7.11 -24.33
C ARG A 265 -12.65 7.36 -22.89
N VAL A 266 -12.06 8.40 -22.33
CA VAL A 266 -12.48 8.98 -21.04
C VAL A 266 -13.06 10.35 -21.34
N THR A 267 -14.18 10.65 -20.72
CA THR A 267 -14.84 11.95 -20.83
C THR A 267 -15.09 12.52 -19.46
N ASP A 268 -14.96 13.84 -19.34
CA ASP A 268 -15.22 14.57 -18.12
C ASP A 268 -16.36 15.59 -18.30
N ASN A 269 -16.88 16.10 -17.19
CA ASN A 269 -17.90 17.13 -17.16
C ASN A 269 -17.34 18.57 -17.28
N GLN A 270 -16.04 18.74 -17.49
CA GLN A 270 -15.34 20.02 -17.60
C GLN A 270 -15.72 21.01 -16.48
N PRO A 271 -15.40 20.71 -15.21
CA PRO A 271 -15.73 21.58 -14.10
C PRO A 271 -15.04 22.96 -14.22
N GLU A 272 -15.60 23.99 -13.58
CA GLU A 272 -15.03 25.35 -13.60
C GLU A 272 -13.63 25.42 -12.95
N SER A 273 -13.31 24.46 -12.09
CA SER A 273 -11.99 24.26 -11.47
C SER A 273 -10.88 24.01 -12.52
N GLY A 274 -11.24 23.47 -13.68
CA GLY A 274 -10.31 23.11 -14.75
C GLY A 274 -9.64 21.75 -14.58
N GLU A 275 -10.07 20.96 -13.60
CA GLU A 275 -9.66 19.56 -13.43
C GLU A 275 -10.17 18.70 -14.58
N THR A 276 -9.39 17.68 -15.00
CA THR A 276 -9.73 16.78 -16.10
C THR A 276 -9.38 15.33 -15.76
N CYS A 277 -9.98 14.39 -16.48
CA CYS A 277 -9.70 12.95 -16.33
C CYS A 277 -8.62 12.46 -17.33
N ASP A 278 -7.83 13.38 -17.90
CA ASP A 278 -6.85 13.08 -18.96
C ASP A 278 -5.67 12.22 -18.48
N ASN A 279 -5.47 12.12 -17.16
CA ASN A 279 -4.46 11.28 -16.53
C ASN A 279 -4.82 9.79 -16.57
N ILE A 280 -6.07 9.43 -16.89
CA ILE A 280 -6.52 8.05 -16.97
C ILE A 280 -6.09 7.48 -18.32
N GLY A 281 -5.11 6.58 -18.26
CA GLY A 281 -4.51 5.93 -19.41
C GLY A 281 -5.40 4.85 -20.03
N GLU A 282 -4.91 4.31 -21.15
CA GLU A 282 -5.51 3.16 -21.83
C GLU A 282 -5.62 1.94 -20.91
N PRO A 283 -6.74 1.19 -20.96
CA PRO A 283 -6.86 -0.05 -20.22
C PRO A 283 -5.87 -1.09 -20.72
N SER A 284 -5.25 -1.81 -19.79
CA SER A 284 -4.47 -3.00 -20.12
C SER A 284 -5.39 -4.17 -20.47
N PHE A 285 -4.89 -5.12 -21.26
CA PHE A 285 -5.63 -6.36 -21.53
C PHE A 285 -4.69 -7.55 -21.71
N ALA A 286 -5.23 -8.75 -21.47
CA ALA A 286 -4.55 -10.01 -21.69
C ALA A 286 -5.55 -11.09 -22.11
N TYR A 287 -5.09 -12.06 -22.90
CA TYR A 287 -5.83 -13.29 -23.13
C TYR A 287 -5.42 -14.34 -22.10
N LEU A 288 -6.40 -14.91 -21.42
CA LEU A 288 -6.20 -16.02 -20.49
C LEU A 288 -5.88 -17.31 -21.27
N PRO A 289 -5.32 -18.36 -20.63
CA PRO A 289 -4.93 -19.60 -21.31
C PRO A 289 -6.07 -20.33 -22.05
N ASP A 290 -7.32 -20.07 -21.67
CA ASP A 290 -8.53 -20.59 -22.33
C ASP A 290 -9.02 -19.72 -23.51
N GLY A 291 -8.40 -18.56 -23.71
CA GLY A 291 -8.75 -17.58 -24.75
C GLY A 291 -9.71 -16.49 -24.31
N ALA A 292 -10.11 -16.43 -23.04
CA ALA A 292 -10.94 -15.35 -22.51
C ALA A 292 -10.18 -14.02 -22.50
N LEU A 293 -10.85 -12.93 -22.88
CA LEU A 293 -10.28 -11.58 -22.82
C LEU A 293 -10.46 -11.03 -21.41
N ARG A 294 -9.36 -10.67 -20.76
CA ARG A 294 -9.36 -9.94 -19.49
C ARG A 294 -8.84 -8.52 -19.72
N VAL A 295 -9.63 -7.54 -19.31
CA VAL A 295 -9.30 -6.12 -19.38
C VAL A 295 -9.12 -5.59 -17.97
N THR A 296 -8.14 -4.71 -17.77
CA THR A 296 -7.95 -4.06 -16.48
C THR A 296 -7.70 -2.57 -16.63
N GLN A 297 -8.51 -1.79 -15.91
CA GLN A 297 -8.35 -0.36 -15.76
C GLN A 297 -7.90 -0.04 -14.32
N LEU A 298 -6.86 0.78 -14.21
CA LEU A 298 -6.52 1.44 -12.95
C LEU A 298 -7.08 2.84 -12.92
N VAL A 299 -7.65 3.22 -11.78
CA VAL A 299 -8.18 4.57 -11.56
C VAL A 299 -7.63 5.12 -10.25
N ASP A 300 -7.23 6.39 -10.29
CA ASP A 300 -6.78 7.10 -9.11
C ASP A 300 -7.30 8.53 -9.15
N PHE A 301 -8.25 8.82 -8.28
CA PHE A 301 -8.89 10.12 -8.12
C PHE A 301 -8.58 10.74 -6.77
N ASP A 302 -8.34 12.05 -6.78
CA ASP A 302 -8.34 12.84 -5.56
C ASP A 302 -9.79 13.07 -5.10
N ARG A 303 -10.18 12.41 -4.01
CA ARG A 303 -11.54 12.50 -3.43
C ARG A 303 -11.91 13.91 -2.96
N THR A 304 -10.97 14.86 -2.90
CA THR A 304 -11.25 16.27 -2.60
C THR A 304 -11.83 17.03 -3.81
N GLN A 305 -11.76 16.47 -5.02
CA GLN A 305 -12.26 17.04 -6.27
C GLN A 305 -13.73 16.69 -6.54
N TRP A 306 -14.61 17.12 -5.64
CA TRP A 306 -16.04 16.75 -5.61
C TRP A 306 -16.87 17.18 -6.84
N ASP A 307 -16.36 18.07 -7.69
CA ASP A 307 -17.06 18.56 -8.88
C ASP A 307 -16.67 17.84 -10.18
N LEU A 308 -15.63 17.00 -10.17
CA LEU A 308 -15.17 16.26 -11.34
C LEU A 308 -15.96 14.95 -11.51
N VAL A 309 -16.58 14.77 -12.67
CA VAL A 309 -17.29 13.53 -13.04
C VAL A 309 -16.59 12.93 -14.25
N CYS A 310 -16.16 11.68 -14.13
CA CYS A 310 -15.42 10.96 -15.15
C CYS A 310 -16.18 9.70 -15.59
N ASN A 311 -16.40 9.60 -16.90
CA ASN A 311 -16.98 8.41 -17.52
C ASN A 311 -15.98 7.82 -18.50
N MET A 312 -15.73 6.54 -18.37
CA MET A 312 -14.91 5.75 -19.28
C MET A 312 -15.79 4.90 -20.17
N PHE A 313 -15.41 4.78 -21.44
CA PHE A 313 -16.06 3.91 -22.40
C PHE A 313 -15.01 3.08 -23.12
N MET A 314 -15.18 1.77 -23.10
CA MET A 314 -14.36 0.80 -23.81
C MET A 314 -15.19 0.17 -24.92
N ASP A 315 -14.78 0.34 -26.16
CA ASP A 315 -15.42 -0.33 -27.28
C ASP A 315 -14.72 -1.64 -27.58
N PHE A 316 -15.53 -2.65 -27.88
CA PHE A 316 -15.08 -3.99 -28.22
C PHE A 316 -15.54 -4.35 -29.61
N THR A 317 -14.75 -5.20 -30.26
CA THR A 317 -15.11 -5.76 -31.57
C THR A 317 -14.63 -7.19 -31.70
N THR A 318 -15.40 -7.98 -32.43
CA THR A 318 -15.01 -9.29 -32.97
C THR A 318 -14.83 -9.24 -34.48
N LYS A 319 -15.05 -8.06 -35.09
CA LYS A 319 -14.97 -7.90 -36.53
C LYS A 319 -13.53 -8.10 -36.98
N GLU A 320 -13.31 -9.01 -37.92
CA GLU A 320 -12.01 -9.21 -38.53
C GLU A 320 -11.57 -7.89 -39.23
N PRO A 321 -10.36 -7.38 -38.97
CA PRO A 321 -9.84 -6.21 -39.67
C PRO A 321 -9.64 -6.57 -41.16
N GLU A 322 -9.75 -5.57 -42.06
CA GLU A 322 -9.67 -5.84 -43.52
C GLU A 322 -8.30 -6.41 -43.95
N THR A 323 -7.26 -6.10 -43.18
CA THR A 323 -5.94 -6.72 -43.21
C THR A 323 -5.47 -6.91 -41.78
N ASN A 324 -4.91 -8.08 -41.46
CA ASN A 324 -4.21 -8.30 -40.21
C ASN A 324 -2.72 -8.39 -40.51
N ASP A 325 -1.98 -7.38 -40.07
CA ASP A 325 -0.53 -7.40 -40.16
C ASP A 325 0.03 -8.21 -38.99
N VAL A 326 1.23 -8.78 -39.17
CA VAL A 326 1.89 -9.53 -38.09
C VAL A 326 2.69 -8.56 -37.23
N PRO A 327 2.67 -8.70 -35.89
CA PRO A 327 3.51 -7.90 -35.01
C PRO A 327 4.99 -8.02 -35.37
N ALA A 328 5.70 -6.90 -35.36
CA ALA A 328 7.12 -6.84 -35.67
C ALA A 328 7.94 -6.35 -34.48
N TRP A 329 9.07 -7.00 -34.22
CA TRP A 329 10.02 -6.52 -33.21
C TRP A 329 10.62 -5.15 -33.60
N THR A 330 10.90 -4.33 -32.59
CA THR A 330 11.65 -3.09 -32.73
C THR A 330 13.13 -3.28 -32.37
N GLU A 331 13.94 -2.24 -32.60
CA GLU A 331 15.34 -2.18 -32.16
C GLU A 331 15.50 -2.04 -30.62
N LEU A 332 14.41 -1.74 -29.90
CA LEU A 332 14.42 -1.59 -28.43
C LEU A 332 14.25 -2.91 -27.69
N ALA A 333 13.77 -3.94 -28.39
CA ALA A 333 13.63 -5.26 -27.80
C ALA A 333 14.99 -5.90 -27.46
N PRO A 334 15.10 -6.66 -26.36
CA PRO A 334 16.33 -7.35 -25.97
C PRO A 334 16.79 -8.34 -27.04
N ASP A 335 18.07 -8.31 -27.40
CA ASP A 335 18.63 -9.17 -28.43
C ASP A 335 18.34 -10.66 -28.20
N ASN A 336 18.30 -11.42 -29.28
CA ASN A 336 18.22 -12.88 -29.20
C ASN A 336 19.42 -13.42 -28.40
N GLY A 337 19.16 -14.29 -27.42
CA GLY A 337 20.15 -14.80 -26.48
C GLY A 337 20.36 -13.96 -25.22
N THR A 338 19.60 -12.87 -25.02
CA THR A 338 19.64 -12.09 -23.77
C THR A 338 19.30 -12.96 -22.55
N VAL A 339 19.98 -12.69 -21.44
CA VAL A 339 19.69 -13.28 -20.13
C VAL A 339 18.73 -12.38 -19.36
N ILE A 340 17.65 -12.96 -18.83
CA ILE A 340 16.64 -12.30 -18.01
C ILE A 340 16.75 -12.84 -16.57
N PRO A 341 17.35 -12.07 -15.65
CA PRO A 341 17.64 -12.52 -14.29
C PRO A 341 16.44 -12.42 -13.35
N THR A 342 16.30 -13.40 -12.45
CA THR A 342 15.35 -13.43 -11.35
C THR A 342 16.09 -13.51 -10.00
N SER A 343 15.37 -13.27 -8.90
CA SER A 343 15.92 -13.42 -7.54
C SER A 343 15.60 -14.78 -6.88
N GLY A 344 15.08 -15.75 -7.64
CA GLY A 344 14.68 -17.06 -7.12
C GLY A 344 13.30 -17.50 -7.62
N ALA A 345 12.73 -18.51 -6.97
CA ALA A 345 11.34 -18.91 -7.19
C ALA A 345 10.37 -17.76 -6.85
N GLY A 346 9.25 -17.69 -7.55
CA GLY A 346 8.26 -16.62 -7.43
C GLY A 346 8.10 -15.81 -8.71
N THR A 347 7.35 -14.72 -8.61
CA THR A 347 7.02 -13.85 -9.74
C THR A 347 7.81 -12.55 -9.65
N TRP A 348 8.56 -12.24 -10.71
CA TRP A 348 9.50 -11.11 -10.73
C TRP A 348 9.25 -10.24 -11.94
N ARG A 349 9.17 -8.92 -11.74
CA ARG A 349 9.14 -7.96 -12.84
C ARG A 349 10.51 -7.95 -13.53
N PHE A 350 10.52 -8.10 -14.85
CA PHE A 350 11.74 -8.02 -15.66
C PHE A 350 11.72 -6.90 -16.70
N ALA A 351 10.58 -6.26 -16.96
CA ALA A 351 10.54 -4.99 -17.67
C ALA A 351 9.37 -4.14 -17.18
N VAL A 352 9.56 -2.83 -17.14
CA VAL A 352 8.46 -1.88 -16.95
C VAL A 352 7.71 -1.67 -18.26
N ALA A 353 6.44 -1.28 -18.18
CA ALA A 353 5.55 -1.09 -19.31
C ALA A 353 6.15 -0.21 -20.41
N ASP A 354 6.70 0.96 -20.05
CA ASP A 354 7.32 1.89 -21.00
C ASP A 354 8.42 1.24 -21.84
N SER A 355 9.21 0.35 -21.24
CA SER A 355 10.29 -0.36 -21.93
C SER A 355 9.76 -1.57 -22.69
N GLY A 356 8.94 -2.39 -22.05
CA GLY A 356 8.45 -3.66 -22.60
C GLY A 356 7.49 -3.47 -23.77
N ASN A 357 6.56 -2.51 -23.69
CA ASN A 357 5.60 -2.24 -24.76
C ASN A 357 6.26 -1.69 -26.02
N ALA A 358 7.44 -1.06 -25.87
CA ALA A 358 8.23 -0.57 -26.99
C ALA A 358 8.99 -1.67 -27.74
N TRP A 359 8.98 -2.93 -27.27
CA TRP A 359 9.73 -4.03 -27.87
C TRP A 359 9.17 -4.53 -29.20
N ALA A 360 7.87 -4.45 -29.42
CA ALA A 360 7.26 -4.76 -30.69
C ALA A 360 6.19 -3.73 -31.04
N SER A 361 5.76 -3.74 -32.29
CA SER A 361 4.73 -2.85 -32.80
C SER A 361 3.78 -3.63 -33.69
N ASP A 362 2.49 -3.37 -33.53
CA ASP A 362 1.43 -3.86 -34.38
C ASP A 362 0.28 -2.84 -34.41
N GLU A 363 -0.46 -2.75 -35.51
CA GLU A 363 -1.60 -1.83 -35.63
C GLU A 363 -2.79 -2.25 -34.74
N ASN A 364 -2.89 -3.54 -34.40
CA ASN A 364 -3.93 -4.11 -33.54
C ASN A 364 -3.44 -4.38 -32.11
N GLY A 365 -2.23 -3.93 -31.76
CA GLY A 365 -1.57 -4.25 -30.50
C GLY A 365 -0.96 -5.66 -30.49
N TRP A 366 -0.20 -5.97 -29.45
CA TRP A 366 0.52 -7.24 -29.36
C TRP A 366 0.70 -7.69 -27.91
N SER A 367 0.96 -8.98 -27.73
CA SER A 367 1.32 -9.60 -26.46
C SER A 367 2.59 -10.43 -26.64
N LEU A 368 3.41 -10.52 -25.59
CA LEU A 368 4.58 -11.39 -25.60
C LEU A 368 4.17 -12.81 -25.24
N GLN A 369 4.26 -13.74 -26.19
CA GLN A 369 4.10 -15.16 -25.91
C GLN A 369 5.47 -15.83 -25.88
N CYS A 370 5.72 -16.64 -24.85
CA CYS A 370 6.97 -17.36 -24.68
C CYS A 370 6.69 -18.86 -24.49
N GLU A 371 7.28 -19.68 -25.35
CA GLU A 371 7.31 -21.12 -25.20
C GLU A 371 8.52 -21.54 -24.37
N PHE A 372 8.28 -21.97 -23.13
CA PHE A 372 9.32 -22.40 -22.21
C PHE A 372 9.76 -23.85 -22.47
N ALA A 373 11.06 -24.09 -22.41
CA ALA A 373 11.62 -25.44 -22.52
C ALA A 373 11.28 -26.33 -21.32
N ASP A 374 11.18 -25.72 -20.13
CA ASP A 374 10.87 -26.40 -18.88
C ASP A 374 9.47 -26.00 -18.38
N ALA A 375 8.73 -26.96 -17.82
CA ALA A 375 7.37 -26.75 -17.33
C ALA A 375 7.32 -25.87 -16.07
N GLY A 376 6.21 -25.14 -15.89
CA GLY A 376 5.93 -24.33 -14.71
C GLY A 376 6.44 -22.89 -14.77
N TRP A 377 7.22 -22.55 -15.80
CA TRP A 377 7.60 -21.17 -16.10
C TRP A 377 6.53 -20.48 -16.95
N SER A 378 6.33 -19.19 -16.73
CA SER A 378 5.41 -18.38 -17.54
C SER A 378 5.82 -16.90 -17.56
N VAL A 379 5.50 -16.21 -18.65
CA VAL A 379 5.51 -14.75 -18.72
C VAL A 379 4.08 -14.24 -18.57
N SER A 380 3.92 -13.12 -17.88
CA SER A 380 2.65 -12.40 -17.78
C SER A 380 2.90 -10.91 -17.79
N THR A 381 1.87 -10.13 -18.10
CA THR A 381 1.85 -8.69 -17.86
C THR A 381 0.88 -8.36 -16.73
N ASN A 382 1.16 -7.31 -15.96
CA ASN A 382 0.19 -6.79 -15.00
C ASN A 382 -0.68 -5.70 -15.63
N VAL A 383 -1.53 -5.12 -14.80
CA VAL A 383 -2.48 -4.05 -15.09
C VAL A 383 -1.84 -2.73 -15.57
N LEU A 384 -0.55 -2.52 -15.29
CA LEU A 384 0.23 -1.37 -15.75
C LEU A 384 0.93 -1.64 -17.10
N GLY A 385 0.95 -2.90 -17.57
CA GLY A 385 1.73 -3.34 -18.72
C GLY A 385 3.17 -3.77 -18.36
N ASP A 386 3.52 -3.85 -17.07
CA ASP A 386 4.83 -4.36 -16.64
C ASP A 386 4.91 -5.86 -16.93
N PHE A 387 6.08 -6.33 -17.38
CA PHE A 387 6.33 -7.72 -17.74
C PHE A 387 6.94 -8.49 -16.57
N PHE A 388 6.36 -9.66 -16.28
CA PHE A 388 6.73 -10.54 -15.19
C PHE A 388 7.09 -11.93 -15.68
N ILE A 389 8.03 -12.56 -15.00
CA ILE A 389 8.38 -13.96 -15.14
C ILE A 389 8.02 -14.69 -13.84
N THR A 390 7.30 -15.79 -13.96
CA THR A 390 7.05 -16.70 -12.84
C THR A 390 8.01 -17.88 -12.92
N GLN A 391 8.86 -18.00 -11.91
CA GLN A 391 9.80 -19.10 -11.74
C GLN A 391 9.22 -20.13 -10.75
N PRO A 392 9.05 -21.41 -11.15
CA PRO A 392 8.56 -22.45 -10.26
C PRO A 392 9.58 -22.82 -9.18
N GLU A 393 9.09 -23.33 -8.05
CA GLU A 393 9.96 -23.80 -6.96
C GLU A 393 10.96 -24.87 -7.43
N GLY A 394 12.21 -24.75 -6.96
CA GLY A 394 13.27 -25.70 -7.27
C GLY A 394 13.89 -25.59 -8.66
N ALA A 395 13.31 -24.81 -9.57
CA ALA A 395 13.96 -24.46 -10.84
C ALA A 395 15.05 -23.42 -10.62
N THR A 396 16.10 -23.44 -11.44
CA THR A 396 17.21 -22.46 -11.37
C THR A 396 17.34 -21.63 -12.64
N GLN A 397 17.01 -22.19 -13.80
CA GLN A 397 17.00 -21.51 -15.09
C GLN A 397 16.12 -22.28 -16.09
N THR A 398 15.74 -21.61 -17.17
CA THR A 398 15.08 -22.18 -18.36
C THR A 398 15.44 -21.34 -19.59
N SER A 399 15.29 -21.90 -20.78
CA SER A 399 15.21 -21.12 -22.02
C SER A 399 13.76 -20.96 -22.45
N ALA A 400 13.41 -19.85 -23.07
CA ALA A 400 12.11 -19.67 -23.73
C ALA A 400 12.28 -19.04 -25.10
N THR A 401 11.52 -19.51 -26.07
CA THR A 401 11.40 -18.87 -27.38
C THR A 401 10.18 -17.98 -27.37
N CYS A 402 10.39 -16.69 -27.54
CA CYS A 402 9.36 -15.67 -27.42
C CYS A 402 9.06 -15.00 -28.77
N THR A 403 7.80 -14.70 -29.00
CA THR A 403 7.26 -14.04 -30.18
C THR A 403 6.19 -13.02 -29.78
N PRO A 404 6.12 -11.88 -30.46
CA PRO A 404 4.99 -10.97 -30.33
C PRO A 404 3.81 -11.57 -31.11
N VAL A 405 2.65 -11.61 -30.47
CA VAL A 405 1.43 -12.20 -31.04
C VAL A 405 0.29 -11.21 -30.88
N ASP A 406 -0.41 -10.92 -31.97
CA ASP A 406 -1.53 -10.01 -31.95
C ASP A 406 -2.80 -10.66 -31.34
N PRO A 407 -3.83 -9.87 -31.02
CA PRO A 407 -5.13 -10.35 -30.56
C PRO A 407 -5.85 -11.39 -31.45
N LEU A 408 -5.49 -11.47 -32.73
CA LEU A 408 -6.07 -12.39 -33.71
C LEU A 408 -5.23 -13.67 -33.88
N GLY A 409 -4.14 -13.79 -33.12
CA GLY A 409 -3.22 -14.92 -33.13
C GLY A 409 -2.19 -14.88 -34.26
N ALA A 410 -2.04 -13.76 -34.99
CA ALA A 410 -0.98 -13.67 -35.99
C ALA A 410 0.36 -13.32 -35.35
N MET A 411 1.39 -13.96 -35.89
CA MET A 411 2.78 -13.85 -35.46
C MET A 411 3.69 -14.19 -36.63
N ASP A 412 4.91 -13.66 -36.64
CA ASP A 412 5.96 -14.13 -37.55
C ASP A 412 6.72 -15.30 -36.91
N GLU A 413 6.38 -16.53 -37.32
CA GLU A 413 7.04 -17.76 -36.87
C GLU A 413 8.56 -17.79 -37.16
N ASN A 414 9.05 -16.95 -38.07
CA ASN A 414 10.48 -16.89 -38.43
C ASN A 414 11.25 -15.80 -37.68
N ASP A 415 10.57 -14.92 -36.94
CA ASP A 415 11.17 -13.81 -36.21
C ASP A 415 10.89 -13.93 -34.70
N SER A 416 11.50 -14.95 -34.10
CA SER A 416 11.42 -15.22 -32.66
C SER A 416 12.74 -14.91 -31.94
N ARG A 417 12.64 -14.59 -30.66
CA ARG A 417 13.79 -14.33 -29.77
C ARG A 417 13.84 -15.40 -28.70
N THR A 418 14.96 -16.09 -28.59
CA THR A 418 15.19 -17.07 -27.53
C THR A 418 15.97 -16.41 -26.39
N TRP A 419 15.39 -16.36 -25.20
CA TRP A 419 16.03 -15.80 -24.01
C TRP A 419 16.29 -16.89 -22.97
N THR A 420 17.23 -16.62 -22.07
CA THR A 420 17.49 -17.48 -20.90
C THR A 420 16.99 -16.77 -19.65
N PHE A 421 16.07 -17.40 -18.94
CA PHE A 421 15.55 -16.91 -17.67
C PHE A 421 16.17 -17.70 -16.53
N GLY A 422 16.46 -17.08 -15.40
CA GLY A 422 16.97 -17.83 -14.26
C GLY A 422 17.38 -16.99 -13.06
N THR A 423 17.60 -17.66 -11.95
CA THR A 423 18.07 -17.03 -10.72
C THR A 423 19.49 -16.55 -10.90
N LEU A 424 19.76 -15.27 -10.68
CA LEU A 424 21.09 -14.69 -10.88
C LEU A 424 22.04 -15.03 -9.72
N TYR A 425 21.54 -14.94 -8.49
CA TYR A 425 22.32 -15.17 -7.28
C TYR A 425 21.44 -15.66 -6.12
N THR A 426 22.08 -16.21 -5.10
CA THR A 426 21.51 -16.35 -3.76
C THR A 426 22.18 -15.38 -2.81
N ALA A 427 21.42 -14.80 -1.89
CA ALA A 427 21.92 -13.83 -0.92
C ALA A 427 21.64 -14.28 0.51
N THR A 428 22.61 -14.08 1.39
CA THR A 428 22.45 -14.19 2.85
C THR A 428 23.04 -12.94 3.49
N GLY A 429 22.65 -12.65 4.73
CA GLY A 429 23.20 -11.48 5.40
C GLY A 429 23.20 -11.55 6.91
N THR A 430 24.01 -10.67 7.50
CA THR A 430 24.08 -10.42 8.94
C THR A 430 24.20 -8.92 9.19
N VAL A 431 23.85 -8.45 10.38
CA VAL A 431 24.13 -7.08 10.82
C VAL A 431 25.37 -7.09 11.71
N ASP A 432 26.28 -6.16 11.50
CA ASP A 432 27.46 -5.99 12.36
C ASP A 432 27.03 -5.68 13.81
N GLU A 433 27.86 -6.03 14.79
CA GLU A 433 27.56 -5.81 16.22
C GLU A 433 27.31 -4.32 16.58
N ASP A 434 27.89 -3.39 15.81
CA ASP A 434 27.72 -1.95 16.01
C ASP A 434 26.48 -1.37 15.30
N GLY A 435 25.69 -2.19 14.61
CA GLY A 435 24.48 -1.78 13.91
C GLY A 435 24.71 -0.88 12.69
N LYS A 436 25.96 -0.60 12.31
CA LYS A 436 26.27 0.39 11.25
C LYS A 436 26.19 -0.17 9.84
N ASN A 437 26.47 -1.45 9.67
CA ASN A 437 26.44 -2.10 8.37
C ASN A 437 25.76 -3.46 8.43
N ALA A 438 25.12 -3.83 7.32
CA ALA A 438 24.79 -5.21 7.02
C ALA A 438 25.88 -5.81 6.11
N ARG A 439 26.25 -7.06 6.36
CA ARG A 439 27.14 -7.85 5.50
C ARG A 439 26.29 -8.74 4.63
N LEU A 440 26.25 -8.47 3.33
CA LEU A 440 25.60 -9.34 2.36
C LEU A 440 26.64 -10.28 1.76
N THR A 441 26.36 -11.58 1.77
CA THR A 441 27.12 -12.58 1.02
C THR A 441 26.31 -13.01 -0.19
N ILE A 442 26.79 -12.64 -1.37
CA ILE A 442 26.16 -12.92 -2.66
C ILE A 442 26.90 -14.09 -3.31
N THR A 443 26.17 -15.14 -3.69
CA THR A 443 26.71 -16.31 -4.37
C THR A 443 26.07 -16.40 -5.75
N SER A 444 26.87 -16.35 -6.81
CA SER A 444 26.37 -16.55 -8.18
C SER A 444 25.83 -17.96 -8.35
N THR A 445 24.75 -18.10 -9.11
CA THR A 445 24.23 -19.40 -9.57
C THR A 445 24.96 -19.93 -10.81
N GLY A 446 25.77 -19.08 -11.45
CA GLY A 446 26.38 -19.37 -12.74
C GLY A 446 25.52 -19.02 -13.96
N LEU A 447 24.38 -18.33 -13.78
CA LEU A 447 23.52 -17.87 -14.89
C LEU A 447 24.31 -16.99 -15.88
N VAL A 448 25.14 -16.09 -15.35
CA VAL A 448 26.15 -15.34 -16.10
C VAL A 448 27.52 -15.55 -15.44
N ASN A 449 28.59 -15.37 -16.22
CA ASN A 449 29.96 -15.61 -15.75
C ASN A 449 30.39 -14.64 -14.63
N GLU A 450 29.99 -13.38 -14.77
CA GLU A 450 30.30 -12.29 -13.84
C GLU A 450 29.24 -11.19 -13.99
N PHE A 451 28.87 -10.55 -12.89
CA PHE A 451 28.01 -9.38 -12.85
C PHE A 451 28.48 -8.38 -11.81
N LEU A 452 28.16 -7.10 -12.01
CA LEU A 452 28.35 -6.06 -11.02
C LEU A 452 27.08 -5.98 -10.16
N PHE A 453 27.23 -6.07 -8.84
CA PHE A 453 26.13 -6.05 -7.88
C PHE A 453 26.23 -4.83 -6.96
N SER A 454 25.12 -4.15 -6.70
CA SER A 454 25.04 -3.11 -5.69
C SER A 454 23.77 -3.23 -4.86
N ALA A 455 23.81 -2.75 -3.62
CA ALA A 455 22.69 -2.84 -2.69
C ALA A 455 22.60 -1.61 -1.78
N ARG A 456 21.39 -1.25 -1.37
CA ARG A 456 21.11 -0.23 -0.35
C ARG A 456 20.02 -0.74 0.59
N ALA A 457 20.13 -0.39 1.87
CA ALA A 457 19.06 -0.67 2.82
C ALA A 457 17.84 0.22 2.54
N LEU A 458 16.65 -0.30 2.81
CA LEU A 458 15.37 0.37 2.64
C LEU A 458 14.48 0.08 3.86
N GLN A 459 13.90 1.13 4.45
CA GLN A 459 12.95 1.01 5.56
C GLN A 459 11.92 2.13 5.44
N ASN A 460 10.62 1.78 5.33
CA ASN A 460 9.51 2.75 5.26
C ASN A 460 9.72 3.85 4.21
N GLY A 461 10.21 3.47 3.01
CA GLY A 461 10.54 4.42 1.93
C GLY A 461 11.87 5.17 2.11
N GLN A 462 12.49 5.12 3.29
CA GLN A 462 13.78 5.74 3.55
C GLN A 462 14.92 4.83 3.08
N MET A 463 15.78 5.37 2.20
CA MET A 463 16.97 4.67 1.74
C MET A 463 18.16 4.93 2.66
N GLY A 464 18.89 3.86 2.98
CA GLY A 464 20.16 3.93 3.67
C GLY A 464 21.29 4.48 2.78
N GLY A 465 22.50 4.51 3.33
CA GLY A 465 23.69 4.90 2.58
C GLY A 465 23.88 4.08 1.29
N ALA A 466 24.48 4.69 0.27
CA ALA A 466 24.83 3.97 -0.96
C ALA A 466 25.84 2.86 -0.65
N GLY A 467 25.56 1.63 -1.10
CA GLY A 467 26.52 0.53 -1.05
C GLY A 467 27.49 0.59 -2.22
N ASP A 468 28.68 0.05 -2.01
CA ASP A 468 29.68 -0.09 -3.08
C ASP A 468 29.25 -1.19 -4.06
N ALA A 469 29.50 -0.94 -5.34
CA ALA A 469 29.32 -1.94 -6.39
C ALA A 469 30.46 -2.98 -6.32
N VAL A 470 30.11 -4.27 -6.29
CA VAL A 470 31.07 -5.38 -6.21
C VAL A 470 30.92 -6.33 -7.39
N ALA A 471 32.04 -6.81 -7.92
CA ALA A 471 32.02 -7.85 -8.94
C ALA A 471 31.75 -9.22 -8.28
N VAL A 472 30.77 -9.94 -8.80
CA VAL A 472 30.39 -11.29 -8.34
C VAL A 472 30.60 -12.25 -9.50
N ALA A 473 31.40 -13.29 -9.26
CA ALA A 473 31.70 -14.35 -10.21
C ALA A 473 31.41 -15.72 -9.56
N SER A 474 32.28 -16.72 -9.72
CA SER A 474 32.03 -18.09 -9.22
C SER A 474 32.13 -18.25 -7.70
N GLU A 475 32.91 -17.41 -7.01
CA GLU A 475 33.07 -17.47 -5.56
C GLU A 475 32.10 -16.53 -4.85
N PRO A 476 31.61 -16.88 -3.64
CA PRO A 476 30.80 -15.98 -2.84
C PRO A 476 31.53 -14.66 -2.56
N THR A 477 30.87 -13.54 -2.87
CA THR A 477 31.39 -12.19 -2.63
C THR A 477 30.64 -11.57 -1.44
N MET A 478 31.39 -11.05 -0.47
CA MET A 478 30.82 -10.30 0.64
C MET A 478 30.89 -8.79 0.35
N THR A 479 29.79 -8.08 0.58
CA THR A 479 29.72 -6.62 0.49
C THR A 479 29.13 -6.02 1.76
N ALA A 480 29.51 -4.77 2.04
CA ALA A 480 29.03 -3.99 3.16
C ALA A 480 27.93 -3.04 2.68
N VAL A 481 26.76 -3.10 3.29
CA VAL A 481 25.66 -2.16 3.04
C VAL A 481 25.51 -1.28 4.27
N SER A 482 25.66 0.03 4.08
CA SER A 482 25.52 1.01 5.16
C SER A 482 24.08 1.08 5.65
N LEU A 483 23.89 1.01 6.97
CA LEU A 483 22.61 1.21 7.66
C LEU A 483 22.49 2.65 8.22
N GLN A 484 23.31 3.58 7.73
CA GLN A 484 23.11 5.00 7.99
C GLN A 484 21.72 5.42 7.49
N SER A 485 21.05 6.27 8.25
CA SER A 485 19.68 6.76 7.97
C SER A 485 18.57 5.70 8.05
N ILE A 486 18.89 4.47 8.46
CA ILE A 486 17.92 3.43 8.80
C ILE A 486 17.72 3.45 10.32
N ARG A 487 16.49 3.39 10.81
CA ARG A 487 16.17 3.35 12.25
C ARG A 487 16.26 1.92 12.79
N PRO A 488 16.34 1.72 14.12
CA PRO A 488 16.27 0.38 14.70
C PRO A 488 14.98 -0.33 14.25
N GLY A 489 15.06 -1.64 14.03
CA GLY A 489 13.93 -2.43 13.52
C GLY A 489 14.21 -3.13 12.19
N ALA A 490 13.17 -3.74 11.63
CA ALA A 490 13.26 -4.52 10.40
C ALA A 490 13.50 -3.61 9.19
N PHE A 491 14.26 -4.12 8.22
CA PHE A 491 14.56 -3.41 6.96
C PHE A 491 14.76 -4.43 5.82
N THR A 492 14.67 -3.94 4.58
CA THR A 492 14.93 -4.71 3.35
C THR A 492 16.08 -4.10 2.56
N PHE A 493 16.46 -4.73 1.45
CA PHE A 493 17.46 -4.20 0.54
C PHE A 493 16.85 -3.93 -0.82
N THR A 494 17.11 -2.76 -1.40
CA THR A 494 16.98 -2.55 -2.84
C THR A 494 18.31 -2.90 -3.50
N VAL A 495 18.28 -3.71 -4.54
CA VAL A 495 19.48 -4.27 -5.18
C VAL A 495 19.41 -4.08 -6.68
N SER A 496 20.58 -3.86 -7.28
CA SER A 496 20.74 -3.84 -8.73
C SER A 496 21.90 -4.71 -9.17
N ALA A 497 21.75 -5.37 -10.32
CA ALA A 497 22.84 -6.11 -10.95
C ALA A 497 22.87 -5.96 -12.47
N GLU A 498 24.07 -5.81 -13.02
CA GLU A 498 24.29 -5.63 -14.44
C GLU A 498 25.41 -6.53 -14.97
N ALA A 499 25.26 -7.01 -16.20
CA ALA A 499 26.22 -7.83 -16.92
C ALA A 499 26.04 -7.66 -18.44
N SER A 500 27.08 -8.01 -19.21
CA SER A 500 26.97 -8.04 -20.67
C SER A 500 25.92 -9.06 -21.12
N ASN A 501 25.08 -8.68 -22.09
CA ASN A 501 24.01 -9.55 -22.64
C ASN A 501 23.00 -10.03 -21.56
N MET A 502 22.80 -9.22 -20.53
CA MET A 502 21.81 -9.43 -19.48
C MET A 502 20.97 -8.16 -19.34
N LEU A 503 19.66 -8.34 -19.17
CA LEU A 503 18.77 -7.24 -18.83
C LEU A 503 19.09 -6.73 -17.41
N LEU A 504 19.02 -5.42 -17.17
CA LEU A 504 19.27 -4.85 -15.85
C LEU A 504 18.38 -5.53 -14.80
N HIS A 505 19.00 -6.09 -13.77
CA HIS A 505 18.27 -6.70 -12.67
C HIS A 505 18.03 -5.65 -11.58
N GLU A 506 16.78 -5.45 -11.18
CA GLU A 506 16.42 -4.65 -10.02
C GLU A 506 15.41 -5.42 -9.17
N ALA A 507 15.64 -5.51 -7.86
CA ALA A 507 14.78 -6.25 -6.96
C ALA A 507 14.77 -5.67 -5.54
N ILE A 508 13.76 -6.06 -4.76
CA ILE A 508 13.74 -5.87 -3.31
C ILE A 508 13.98 -7.23 -2.65
N LEU A 509 15.01 -7.30 -1.81
CA LEU A 509 15.42 -8.48 -1.09
C LEU A 509 15.09 -8.33 0.39
N SER A 510 14.31 -9.25 0.95
CA SER A 510 14.08 -9.38 2.39
C SER A 510 14.86 -10.57 2.93
N LEU A 511 15.74 -10.32 3.90
CA LEU A 511 16.55 -11.35 4.57
C LEU A 511 16.14 -11.55 6.04
N GLY A 512 15.04 -10.93 6.48
CA GLY A 512 14.59 -10.99 7.88
C GLY A 512 15.59 -10.38 8.87
N LEU A 513 16.38 -9.38 8.44
CA LEU A 513 17.36 -8.72 9.29
C LEU A 513 16.71 -7.56 10.06
N THR A 514 17.23 -7.32 11.25
CA THR A 514 16.79 -6.23 12.13
C THR A 514 18.01 -5.42 12.53
N LYS A 515 17.93 -4.10 12.37
CA LYS A 515 18.96 -3.18 12.85
C LYS A 515 18.81 -3.05 14.37
N PRO A 516 19.85 -3.34 15.18
CA PRO A 516 19.81 -3.11 16.62
C PRO A 516 19.82 -1.61 16.92
N ASN A 517 19.25 -1.23 18.06
CA ASN A 517 19.37 0.14 18.57
C ASN A 517 20.79 0.40 19.10
N SER A 518 21.34 1.57 18.80
CA SER A 518 22.65 2.04 19.25
C SER A 518 22.51 3.22 20.20
N PRO A 519 23.12 3.20 21.39
CA PRO A 519 22.88 4.23 22.39
C PRO A 519 23.41 5.62 21.95
N PRO A 520 22.82 6.72 22.47
CA PRO A 520 23.25 8.08 22.13
C PRO A 520 24.70 8.36 22.47
N SER A 521 25.34 9.25 21.72
CA SER A 521 26.63 9.83 22.08
C SER A 521 26.42 11.16 22.79
N VAL A 522 27.03 11.35 23.97
CA VAL A 522 26.98 12.61 24.73
C VAL A 522 28.39 13.12 25.02
N SER A 523 28.58 14.43 24.96
CA SER A 523 29.82 15.12 25.32
C SER A 523 29.54 16.44 26.03
N VAL A 524 30.46 16.87 26.87
CA VAL A 524 30.42 18.14 27.60
C VAL A 524 31.51 19.04 27.03
N ALA A 525 31.13 20.27 26.69
CA ALA A 525 32.08 21.27 26.24
C ALA A 525 32.71 21.98 27.44
N VAL A 526 33.95 22.46 27.25
CA VAL A 526 34.63 23.29 28.23
C VAL A 526 34.40 24.77 27.93
N ASN A 527 34.29 25.58 28.98
CA ASN A 527 34.22 27.03 28.88
C ASN A 527 35.59 27.66 28.57
N PHE A 528 35.64 28.99 28.46
CA PHE A 528 36.89 29.73 28.17
C PHE A 528 38.00 29.51 29.18
N ASP A 529 37.66 29.13 30.43
CA ASP A 529 38.60 28.84 31.50
C ASP A 529 39.06 27.37 31.50
N GLY A 530 38.61 26.57 30.53
CA GLY A 530 38.92 25.15 30.41
C GLY A 530 38.19 24.27 31.42
N LEU A 531 37.09 24.76 32.01
CA LEU A 531 36.28 24.06 33.00
C LEU A 531 34.98 23.52 32.38
N ASN A 532 34.44 22.43 32.95
CA ASN A 532 33.22 21.76 32.47
C ASN A 532 31.91 22.52 32.80
N ALA A 533 31.99 23.60 33.58
CA ALA A 533 30.83 24.38 33.99
C ALA A 533 31.19 25.84 34.29
N THR A 534 30.20 26.71 34.16
CA THR A 534 30.30 28.14 34.49
C THR A 534 29.38 28.44 35.67
N TRP A 535 29.94 28.97 36.76
CA TRP A 535 29.19 29.32 37.96
C TRP A 535 28.46 30.66 37.80
N ASP A 536 27.27 30.75 38.39
CA ASP A 536 26.54 32.01 38.50
C ASP A 536 27.19 32.95 39.55
N GLU A 537 26.81 34.23 39.55
CA GLU A 537 27.35 35.22 40.51
C GLU A 537 27.08 34.84 41.97
N SER A 538 26.00 34.08 42.23
CA SER A 538 25.65 33.63 43.57
C SER A 538 26.44 32.42 44.05
N GLN A 539 27.14 31.73 43.14
CA GLN A 539 27.81 30.45 43.37
C GLN A 539 26.86 29.34 43.87
N LEU A 540 25.56 29.48 43.62
CA LEU A 540 24.52 28.51 43.99
C LEU A 540 23.97 27.78 42.77
N LYS A 541 24.40 28.17 41.56
CA LYS A 541 24.05 27.53 40.31
C LYS A 541 25.25 27.47 39.37
N PHE A 542 25.24 26.50 38.48
CA PHE A 542 26.18 26.43 37.38
C PHE A 542 25.49 26.01 36.09
N GLU A 543 26.03 26.45 34.97
CA GLU A 543 25.60 26.08 33.63
C GLU A 543 26.60 25.11 33.00
N MET A 544 26.08 24.08 32.33
CA MET A 544 26.86 23.19 31.47
C MET A 544 26.23 23.18 30.06
N TYR A 545 27.07 22.95 29.06
CA TYR A 545 26.61 22.77 27.68
C TYR A 545 27.48 21.75 26.97
N GLY A 546 26.99 21.21 25.86
CA GLY A 546 27.71 20.18 25.11
C GLY A 546 26.96 19.71 23.88
N LEU A 547 27.34 18.51 23.40
CA LEU A 547 26.70 17.88 22.25
C LEU A 547 26.03 16.55 22.65
N VAL A 548 24.90 16.27 22.03
CA VAL A 548 24.20 14.98 22.10
C VAL A 548 23.73 14.60 20.71
N SER A 549 23.89 13.33 20.34
CA SER A 549 23.44 12.83 19.04
C SER A 549 23.16 11.35 19.11
N ASP A 550 22.05 10.93 18.51
CA ASP A 550 21.73 9.53 18.29
C ASP A 550 22.24 9.07 16.92
N PRO A 551 23.01 7.96 16.84
CA PRO A 551 23.51 7.44 15.56
C PRO A 551 22.40 6.88 14.65
N ASP A 552 21.22 6.56 15.19
CA ASP A 552 20.10 5.95 14.50
C ASP A 552 18.99 6.97 14.16
N LEU A 553 19.27 8.26 14.42
CA LEU A 553 18.37 9.40 14.17
C LEU A 553 17.08 9.36 15.01
N GLU A 554 17.15 8.74 16.19
CA GLU A 554 16.10 8.80 17.20
C GLU A 554 16.18 10.08 18.04
N ALA A 555 15.06 10.46 18.65
CA ALA A 555 15.03 11.56 19.61
C ALA A 555 15.77 11.16 20.90
N VAL A 556 16.49 12.10 21.51
CA VAL A 556 17.23 11.85 22.76
C VAL A 556 16.67 12.69 23.89
N THR A 557 16.39 12.04 25.02
CA THR A 557 16.07 12.69 26.28
C THR A 557 17.30 12.72 27.19
N MET A 558 17.47 13.79 27.97
CA MET A 558 18.61 13.96 28.87
C MET A 558 18.17 14.22 30.30
N SER A 559 18.90 13.63 31.24
CA SER A 559 18.77 13.87 32.67
C SER A 559 20.15 13.90 33.32
N LEU A 560 20.24 14.43 34.54
CA LEU A 560 21.45 14.33 35.35
C LEU A 560 21.11 14.03 36.80
N THR A 561 22.01 13.31 37.47
CA THR A 561 21.96 13.11 38.92
C THR A 561 23.06 13.93 39.57
N ILE A 562 22.72 14.72 40.59
CA ILE A 562 23.66 15.50 41.40
C ILE A 562 23.33 15.33 42.88
N CYS A 563 24.34 15.03 43.70
CA CYS A 563 24.18 14.91 45.16
C CYS A 563 23.04 13.95 45.60
N GLY A 564 22.79 12.91 44.81
CA GLY A 564 21.76 11.90 45.04
C GLY A 564 20.34 12.29 44.59
N ALA A 565 20.17 13.40 43.86
CA ALA A 565 18.88 13.84 43.32
C ALA A 565 18.92 13.96 41.79
N ASP A 566 17.82 13.62 41.14
CA ASP A 566 17.67 13.67 39.68
C ASP A 566 17.17 15.05 39.21
N TYR A 567 17.60 15.43 38.02
CA TYR A 567 17.32 16.71 37.38
C TYR A 567 17.12 16.53 35.87
N GLN A 568 16.09 17.17 35.32
CA GLN A 568 15.68 17.01 33.91
C GLN A 568 15.58 18.36 33.14
N GLY A 569 16.21 19.42 33.65
CA GLY A 569 16.09 20.78 33.08
C GLY A 569 16.94 21.07 31.84
N PHE A 570 17.15 20.09 30.95
CA PHE A 570 17.94 20.26 29.73
C PHE A 570 17.14 21.01 28.66
N THR A 571 17.83 21.89 27.92
CA THR A 571 17.34 22.47 26.66
C THR A 571 18.19 21.93 25.52
N ILE A 572 17.57 21.27 24.54
CA ILE A 572 18.25 20.66 23.39
C ILE A 572 17.84 21.41 22.12
N ASP A 573 18.81 21.86 21.33
CA ASP A 573 18.63 22.51 20.03
C ASP A 573 19.55 21.87 18.98
N GLY A 574 18.94 21.05 18.11
CA GLY A 574 19.66 20.16 17.19
C GLY A 574 20.53 19.17 17.97
N ILE A 575 21.84 19.22 17.76
CA ILE A 575 22.81 18.41 18.51
C ILE A 575 23.36 19.11 19.76
N ASN A 576 23.01 20.38 20.00
CA ASN A 576 23.52 21.13 21.15
C ASN A 576 22.59 20.99 22.34
N TRP A 577 23.15 20.91 23.54
CA TRP A 577 22.36 20.96 24.78
C TRP A 577 22.95 21.96 25.76
N VAL A 578 22.09 22.54 26.60
CA VAL A 578 22.45 23.39 27.74
C VAL A 578 21.59 23.04 28.95
N VAL A 579 22.15 23.14 30.14
CA VAL A 579 21.47 22.88 31.40
C VAL A 579 21.98 23.82 32.50
N GLU A 580 21.06 24.45 33.23
CA GLU A 580 21.35 25.20 34.45
C GLU A 580 21.00 24.33 35.65
N VAL A 581 21.95 24.16 36.59
CA VAL A 581 21.82 23.24 37.73
C VAL A 581 22.01 23.99 39.03
N SER A 582 21.10 23.78 40.00
CA SER A 582 21.21 24.36 41.34
C SER A 582 21.89 23.42 42.34
N THR A 583 22.77 23.96 43.17
CA THR A 583 23.47 23.23 44.24
C THR A 583 22.72 23.16 45.56
N ALA A 584 21.48 23.68 45.62
CA ALA A 584 20.69 23.75 46.86
C ALA A 584 20.56 22.39 47.57
N ILE A 585 20.43 21.30 46.81
CA ILE A 585 20.33 19.94 47.37
C ILE A 585 21.65 19.44 47.96
N CYS A 586 22.79 19.80 47.35
CA CYS A 586 24.12 19.49 47.87
C CYS A 586 24.35 20.22 49.19
N LEU A 587 24.01 21.52 49.24
CA LEU A 587 24.11 22.33 50.44
C LEU A 587 23.20 21.82 51.57
N ALA A 588 21.97 21.41 51.24
CA ALA A 588 21.04 20.81 52.21
C ALA A 588 21.58 19.50 52.82
N ASN A 589 22.36 18.73 52.05
CA ASN A 589 23.00 17.50 52.49
C ASN A 589 24.43 17.69 53.05
N GLY A 590 24.91 18.94 53.13
CA GLY A 590 26.26 19.24 53.61
C GLY A 590 27.39 18.74 52.71
N LEU A 591 27.12 18.53 51.42
CA LEU A 591 28.07 18.05 50.42
C LEU A 591 28.78 19.21 49.73
N THR A 592 30.09 19.05 49.49
CA THR A 592 30.95 20.03 48.80
C THR A 592 31.45 19.55 47.44
N THR A 593 31.04 18.34 47.02
CA THR A 593 31.32 17.74 45.71
C THR A 593 30.11 17.90 44.81
N TYR A 594 30.31 18.44 43.61
CA TYR A 594 29.24 18.72 42.66
C TYR A 594 29.31 17.83 41.42
N ASP A 595 29.91 16.65 41.55
CA ASP A 595 29.99 15.67 40.46
C ASP A 595 28.58 15.33 39.97
N VAL A 596 28.40 15.39 38.65
CA VAL A 596 27.14 15.09 37.99
C VAL A 596 27.27 13.83 37.14
N LEU A 597 26.23 13.01 37.14
CA LEU A 597 26.09 11.89 36.22
C LEU A 597 25.03 12.25 35.19
N ILE A 598 25.45 12.59 33.98
CA ILE A 598 24.54 12.86 32.87
C ILE A 598 24.09 11.52 32.28
N THR A 599 22.79 11.34 32.06
CA THR A 599 22.20 10.19 31.36
C THR A 599 21.44 10.69 30.15
N ALA A 600 21.83 10.23 28.97
CA ALA A 600 21.10 10.44 27.72
C ALA A 600 20.41 9.12 27.33
N VAL A 601 19.13 9.16 26.95
CA VAL A 601 18.32 7.98 26.60
C VAL A 601 17.64 8.25 25.25
N ASP A 602 17.80 7.34 24.29
CA ASP A 602 17.10 7.38 23.01
C ASP A 602 15.62 6.94 23.13
N GLU A 603 14.89 7.04 22.02
CA GLU A 603 13.47 6.67 21.93
C GLU A 603 13.26 5.15 22.11
N SER A 604 14.20 4.34 21.61
CA SER A 604 14.23 2.89 21.78
C SER A 604 14.68 2.42 23.18
N GLY A 605 15.02 3.33 24.09
CA GLY A 605 15.33 3.08 25.50
C GLY A 605 16.77 2.71 25.85
N ALA A 606 17.73 2.76 24.92
CA ALA A 606 19.14 2.61 25.26
C ALA A 606 19.73 3.91 25.80
N SER A 607 20.73 3.80 26.67
CA SER A 607 21.23 4.94 27.43
C SER A 607 22.74 5.02 27.50
N THR A 608 23.28 6.24 27.45
CA THR A 608 24.68 6.55 27.72
C THR A 608 24.80 7.41 28.98
N GLN A 609 25.75 7.05 29.84
CA GLN A 609 26.05 7.78 31.05
C GLN A 609 27.44 8.41 31.00
N LEU A 610 27.54 9.67 31.46
CA LEU A 610 28.79 10.43 31.51
C LEU A 610 28.94 11.10 32.88
N ALA A 611 29.97 10.70 33.62
CA ALA A 611 30.34 11.35 34.88
C ALA A 611 31.20 12.58 34.62
N VAL A 612 30.83 13.71 35.21
CA VAL A 612 31.49 15.01 35.00
C VAL A 612 31.81 15.61 36.34
N GLY A 613 33.09 15.88 36.57
CA GLY A 613 33.55 16.60 37.76
C GLY A 613 33.32 18.10 37.60
N ILE A 614 32.65 18.70 38.60
CA ILE A 614 32.37 20.14 38.64
C ILE A 614 33.23 20.77 39.74
N PRO A 615 34.22 21.62 39.40
CA PRO A 615 35.10 22.25 40.37
C PRO A 615 34.30 23.11 41.35
N SER A 616 34.65 23.03 42.64
CA SER A 616 34.08 23.90 43.68
C SER A 616 34.29 25.37 43.33
N PRO A 617 33.29 26.25 43.55
CA PRO A 617 33.43 27.68 43.32
C PRO A 617 34.34 28.35 44.37
N ILE A 618 34.66 27.63 45.45
CA ILE A 618 35.58 28.06 46.50
C ILE A 618 36.96 27.49 46.18
N VAL A 619 37.87 28.37 45.75
CA VAL A 619 39.30 28.08 45.75
C VAL A 619 39.73 28.03 47.21
N GLU A 620 39.91 26.84 47.79
CA GLU A 620 40.67 26.75 49.03
C GLU A 620 42.09 27.23 48.73
N ASP A 621 42.49 28.33 49.37
CA ASP A 621 43.86 28.83 49.32
C ASP A 621 44.82 27.68 49.61
N ALA A 622 45.68 27.37 48.64
CA ALA A 622 46.68 26.34 48.78
C ALA A 622 47.48 26.56 50.08
N ALA A 623 47.57 25.51 50.90
CA ALA A 623 48.38 25.52 52.11
C ALA A 623 49.79 26.06 51.80
N PRO A 624 50.37 26.91 52.68
CA PRO A 624 51.64 27.56 52.40
C PRO A 624 52.74 26.51 52.16
N VAL A 625 53.39 26.63 51.01
CA VAL A 625 54.56 25.84 50.62
C VAL A 625 55.62 25.92 51.72
N MET A 626 55.89 24.78 52.35
CA MET A 626 57.00 24.61 53.28
C MET A 626 58.32 24.68 52.49
N PRO A 627 59.36 25.40 52.97
CA PRO A 627 60.62 25.52 52.23
C PRO A 627 61.32 24.15 52.11
N PRO A 628 62.10 23.93 51.03
CA PRO A 628 62.64 22.61 50.73
C PRO A 628 63.70 22.23 51.77
N ALA A 629 63.60 21.00 52.26
CA ALA A 629 64.71 20.30 52.90
C ALA A 629 65.45 19.50 51.82
N ASP A 630 66.72 19.82 51.60
CA ASP A 630 67.66 18.98 50.86
C ASP A 630 67.88 17.66 51.61
N GLU A 631 67.66 16.52 50.94
CA GLU A 631 68.74 15.62 50.46
C GLU A 631 68.17 14.28 49.94
N ASP A 632 68.69 13.88 48.78
CA ASP A 632 68.86 12.53 48.23
C ASP A 632 67.68 11.57 47.99
N GLY A 633 67.43 11.31 46.70
CA GLY A 633 66.63 10.16 46.25
C GLY A 633 66.36 10.15 44.74
N ALA A 634 67.23 9.49 43.98
CA ALA A 634 67.24 9.39 42.52
C ALA A 634 65.90 9.04 41.83
N LEU A 635 65.62 9.73 40.72
CA LEU A 635 64.61 9.40 39.70
C LEU A 635 65.19 8.42 38.66
N PRO A 636 64.47 7.38 38.22
CA PRO A 636 64.81 6.66 37.00
C PRO A 636 64.26 7.39 35.77
N SER A 637 65.17 7.83 34.88
CA SER A 637 64.88 8.42 33.58
C SER A 637 64.89 7.36 32.46
N ILE A 638 63.80 7.24 31.69
CA ILE A 638 63.74 6.60 30.36
C ILE A 638 62.58 7.30 29.63
N SER A 639 62.65 7.84 28.40
CA SER A 639 63.74 8.02 27.44
C SER A 639 63.27 8.97 26.33
N LEU A 640 64.14 9.90 25.94
CA LEU A 640 64.02 10.85 24.82
C LEU A 640 64.30 10.19 23.44
N ILE A 641 64.18 8.86 23.33
CA ILE A 641 64.54 8.08 22.12
C ILE A 641 63.30 7.69 21.28
N ALA A 642 62.08 7.78 21.81
CA ALA A 642 60.87 7.39 21.06
C ALA A 642 60.40 8.45 20.04
N THR A 643 60.81 9.71 20.19
CA THR A 643 60.37 10.82 19.29
C THR A 643 61.26 10.99 18.05
N LEU A 644 62.43 10.34 17.98
CA LEU A 644 63.33 10.40 16.82
C LEU A 644 63.13 9.27 15.81
N SER A 645 62.29 8.26 16.11
CA SER A 645 62.06 7.09 15.24
C SER A 645 60.90 7.27 14.24
N MET A 646 60.00 8.23 14.46
CA MET A 646 58.80 8.43 13.61
C MET A 646 59.00 9.46 12.48
N LEU A 647 60.04 10.31 12.54
CA LEU A 647 60.42 11.19 11.42
C LEU A 647 61.34 10.51 10.37
N GLY A 648 61.80 9.28 10.63
CA GLY A 648 62.70 8.54 9.73
C GLY A 648 62.01 7.60 8.73
N ALA A 649 60.76 7.17 9.00
CA ALA A 649 60.02 6.25 8.12
C ALA A 649 59.25 6.96 6.98
N ALA A 650 58.99 8.27 7.12
CA ALA A 650 58.37 9.10 6.07
C ALA A 650 59.34 9.49 4.93
N LEU A 651 60.64 9.18 5.05
CA LEU A 651 61.66 9.53 4.05
C LEU A 651 62.22 8.34 3.25
N LEU A 652 61.73 7.11 3.48
CA LEU A 652 62.20 5.90 2.77
C LEU A 652 61.15 5.15 1.93
N VAL A 653 59.87 5.55 1.93
CA VAL A 653 58.87 4.97 1.01
C VAL A 653 58.65 5.82 -0.26
N GLN A 654 59.14 7.06 -0.31
CA GLN A 654 58.86 7.97 -1.44
C GLN A 654 59.94 8.08 -2.54
N ARG A 655 61.04 7.32 -2.55
CA ARG A 655 62.01 7.32 -3.67
C ARG A 655 62.80 6.02 -3.85
N ARG A 656 62.24 5.05 -4.61
CA ARG A 656 62.86 4.38 -5.80
C ARG A 656 62.04 3.17 -6.33
N ARG A 657 61.30 3.42 -7.42
CA ARG A 657 61.09 2.55 -8.62
C ARG A 657 62.46 2.21 -9.29
N PRO A 658 62.67 1.28 -10.27
CA PRO A 658 61.75 0.80 -11.34
C PRO A 658 61.88 -0.69 -11.83
N GLU A 659 60.79 -1.28 -12.35
CA GLU A 659 60.54 -1.77 -13.73
C GLU A 659 59.08 -2.25 -13.81
#